data_AF-A0A9E7HIF7-F1
#
_entry.id   AF-A0A9E7HIF7-F1
#
_cell.length_a   1.000
_cell.length_b   1.000
_cell.length_c   1.000
_cell.angle_alpha   90.00
_cell.angle_beta   90.00
_cell.angle_gamma   90.00
#
_symmetry.space_group_name_H-M   'P 1'
#
loop_
_entity.id
_entity.type
_entity.pdbx_description
1 polymer ?
#
loop_
_entity_poly.entity_id
_entity_poly.type
_entity_poly.pdbx_seq_one_letter_code
_entity_poly.pdbx_strand_id
1 'polypeptide(L)'
;MENNFIIGSHGDGHPSNTDTPLVAWGAGIKNPRWLISDSLSDDGFRFVDEHKHDMPTPTEWGLRGIERVDVNQADLAPLMATIVGLPCPVNSVGNLPLGYLSLNKAEEVEAVFANTKQILNQFLQKSRLKQLSSLYFRPYKSLANFSSFLDQIEDLISAREYKAALKTCHILRAMSLEGLHYFQTYDWLMLMATITLGYIGWMMNLTLHVLQSYTFFGNIFLKKTQESSLRITKKNVYLSGCLLMTLLSVILYLENSPLLYHAYISMTVFLWTQILSKLQLLNAIWKELSTRNFISKMKLLSVLMMSFIILEFLVASFFNRKLYTWFFLMAGILAALHLFFIASGRHIMALYLWSSCWFLSMFTLMPAEIPDNNPLVVASGGLIVLIGMASRWIQSSSRGDNFKLYIVQMSEQRSQFHKLFLVQASLVVVSSLMVWLSTSHRALKKELLPVHQLINWSIAVVSMILPLFSPPSILSRLTSIFLGFAPPFLLLSIGYEAVFYSAFALVLMGWILLECVNLYSAEYQGPLHVRNLEDNPTGGGYNARSLQLSDIRIPLFFMVLFNIAFFGTGNFASIASFEISSVYRFITIFSPFLMAALLIFKLFIPFLLVICVFSAISKLIRVPRLGCYFIVIIFSDLMTIHFFFLVRNTGSWMEIGNSISHFGLMSAQVVFVLLLLALTSIYTRDIEVPSQKLSWGKAT
;
A
#
# COMPACT_ATOMS: atom_id res chain seq x y z
N MET A 1 -31.37 27.57 -0.60
CA MET A 1 -31.55 26.10 -0.59
C MET A 1 -30.18 25.50 -0.74
N GLU A 2 -29.61 25.07 0.39
CA GLU A 2 -28.38 24.27 0.42
C GLU A 2 -28.68 22.96 -0.31
N ASN A 3 -28.08 22.78 -1.49
CA ASN A 3 -28.00 21.44 -2.07
C ASN A 3 -26.96 20.69 -1.24
N ASN A 4 -27.38 20.17 -0.09
CA ASN A 4 -26.66 19.09 0.56
C ASN A 4 -26.70 17.93 -0.45
N PHE A 5 -25.60 17.74 -1.17
CA PHE A 5 -25.40 16.52 -1.92
C PHE A 5 -25.31 15.39 -0.90
N ILE A 6 -26.39 14.62 -0.79
CA ILE A 6 -26.42 13.42 0.04
C ILE A 6 -25.74 12.33 -0.80
N ILE A 7 -24.54 11.94 -0.37
CA ILE A 7 -23.79 10.84 -1.00
C ILE A 7 -24.46 9.53 -0.57
N GLY A 8 -24.95 8.77 -1.55
CA GLY A 8 -25.36 7.38 -1.34
C GLY A 8 -24.17 6.45 -1.53
N SER A 9 -23.97 5.53 -0.59
CA SER A 9 -22.94 4.48 -0.66
C SER A 9 -23.60 3.11 -0.57
N HIS A 10 -22.96 2.08 -1.13
CA HIS A 10 -23.37 0.69 -1.01
C HIS A 10 -22.16 -0.25 -0.96
N GLY A 11 -22.30 -1.45 -0.40
CA GLY A 11 -21.27 -2.50 -0.44
C GLY A 11 -20.15 -2.40 0.62
N ASP A 12 -20.26 -1.49 1.57
CA ASP A 12 -19.33 -1.31 2.71
C ASP A 12 -19.56 -2.28 3.89
N GLY A 13 -20.44 -3.26 3.72
CA GLY A 13 -20.75 -4.26 4.74
C GLY A 13 -21.64 -3.76 5.87
N HIS A 14 -22.05 -2.49 5.87
CA HIS A 14 -23.02 -1.99 6.84
C HIS A 14 -24.42 -2.55 6.50
N PRO A 15 -25.23 -3.01 7.49
CA PRO A 15 -26.55 -3.59 7.22
C PRO A 15 -27.46 -2.72 6.35
N SER A 16 -27.46 -1.39 6.54
CA SER A 16 -28.25 -0.47 5.69
C SER A 16 -27.85 -0.48 4.20
N ASN A 17 -26.64 -0.93 3.90
CA ASN A 17 -26.01 -0.91 2.57
C ASN A 17 -25.93 -2.31 1.95
N THR A 18 -26.29 -3.36 2.70
CA THR A 18 -26.27 -4.77 2.28
C THR A 18 -27.64 -5.43 2.38
N ASP A 19 -28.49 -5.01 3.33
CA ASP A 19 -29.83 -5.55 3.52
C ASP A 19 -30.69 -5.17 2.32
N THR A 20 -30.96 -6.18 1.48
CA THR A 20 -31.83 -6.03 0.32
C THR A 20 -33.20 -6.58 0.67
N PRO A 21 -34.28 -5.80 0.56
CA PRO A 21 -35.62 -6.30 0.87
C PRO A 21 -36.02 -7.38 -0.15
N LEU A 22 -36.46 -8.53 0.36
CA LEU A 22 -37.07 -9.60 -0.42
C LEU A 22 -38.52 -9.80 0.03
N VAL A 23 -39.46 -9.67 -0.90
CA VAL A 23 -40.89 -9.93 -0.67
C VAL A 23 -41.40 -10.84 -1.78
N ALA A 24 -42.07 -11.92 -1.41
CA ALA A 24 -42.67 -12.87 -2.35
C ALA A 24 -44.14 -13.12 -1.98
N TRP A 25 -45.00 -13.29 -2.99
CA TRP A 25 -46.41 -13.64 -2.82
C TRP A 25 -46.90 -14.45 -4.02
N GLY A 26 -47.94 -15.26 -3.83
CA GLY A 26 -48.56 -16.07 -4.88
C GLY A 26 -48.92 -17.47 -4.40
N ALA A 27 -49.55 -18.26 -5.28
CA ALA A 27 -50.09 -19.58 -4.93
C ALA A 27 -49.02 -20.60 -4.46
N GLY A 28 -47.78 -20.46 -4.94
CA GLY A 28 -46.65 -21.32 -4.55
C GLY A 28 -45.82 -20.79 -3.36
N ILE A 29 -46.24 -19.68 -2.74
CA ILE A 29 -45.52 -19.03 -1.65
C ILE A 29 -46.29 -19.21 -0.33
N LYS A 30 -45.57 -19.47 0.77
CA LYS A 30 -46.17 -19.60 2.11
C LYS A 30 -46.78 -18.28 2.57
N ASN A 31 -47.92 -18.36 3.25
CA ASN A 31 -48.54 -17.21 3.89
C ASN A 31 -47.68 -16.69 5.07
N PRO A 32 -47.73 -15.38 5.38
CA PRO A 32 -47.02 -14.81 6.52
C PRO A 32 -47.37 -15.52 7.83
N ARG A 33 -46.34 -15.85 8.62
CA ARG A 33 -46.48 -16.44 9.96
C ARG A 33 -46.32 -15.36 11.02
N TRP A 34 -47.11 -15.45 12.07
CA TRP A 34 -47.02 -14.56 13.23
C TRP A 34 -45.95 -15.06 14.19
N LEU A 35 -45.11 -14.14 14.70
CA LEU A 35 -44.07 -14.47 15.68
C LEU A 35 -44.72 -15.01 16.96
N ILE A 36 -44.31 -16.20 17.38
CA ILE A 36 -44.65 -16.73 18.71
C ILE A 36 -43.57 -16.22 19.66
N SER A 37 -43.96 -15.59 20.77
CA SER A 37 -43.10 -14.79 21.65
C SER A 37 -41.94 -15.52 22.36
N ASP A 38 -41.73 -16.82 22.12
CA ASP A 38 -40.76 -17.66 22.82
C ASP A 38 -39.63 -18.23 21.94
N SER A 39 -39.50 -17.85 20.66
CA SER A 39 -38.59 -18.51 19.69
C SER A 39 -37.51 -17.61 19.08
N LEU A 40 -36.86 -16.74 19.86
CA LEU A 40 -35.59 -16.10 19.45
C LEU A 40 -34.39 -16.84 20.06
N SER A 41 -34.41 -18.18 20.01
CA SER A 41 -33.18 -18.95 20.24
C SER A 41 -32.30 -18.80 19.01
N ASP A 42 -31.10 -18.24 19.17
CA ASP A 42 -30.04 -18.28 18.14
C ASP A 42 -29.87 -19.76 17.73
N ASP A 43 -30.30 -20.12 16.53
CA ASP A 43 -30.20 -21.48 15.99
C ASP A 43 -28.74 -21.89 15.71
N GLY A 44 -27.81 -20.94 15.94
CA GLY A 44 -26.39 -21.08 15.68
C GLY A 44 -26.05 -21.02 14.19
N PHE A 45 -27.05 -20.85 13.32
CA PHE A 45 -26.83 -20.69 11.89
C PHE A 45 -26.27 -19.30 11.62
N ARG A 46 -25.29 -19.29 10.73
CA ARG A 46 -24.63 -18.09 10.25
C ARG A 46 -24.63 -18.15 8.74
N PHE A 47 -24.95 -17.02 8.12
CA PHE A 47 -24.81 -16.85 6.68
C PHE A 47 -23.33 -16.86 6.27
N VAL A 48 -23.06 -16.93 4.97
CA VAL A 48 -21.69 -17.04 4.41
C VAL A 48 -20.79 -15.85 4.82
N ASP A 49 -21.41 -14.71 5.12
CA ASP A 49 -20.79 -13.47 5.60
C ASP A 49 -20.83 -13.33 7.13
N GLU A 50 -21.05 -14.43 7.86
CA GLU A 50 -21.15 -14.52 9.32
C GLU A 50 -22.32 -13.76 9.97
N HIS A 51 -23.26 -13.24 9.18
CA HIS A 51 -24.47 -12.63 9.74
C HIS A 51 -25.36 -13.67 10.42
N LYS A 52 -26.02 -13.23 11.50
CA LYS A 52 -26.96 -14.09 12.21
C LYS A 52 -28.18 -14.37 11.33
N HIS A 53 -28.63 -15.62 11.36
CA HIS A 53 -29.95 -15.98 10.89
C HIS A 53 -31.02 -15.27 11.75
N ASP A 54 -32.13 -14.88 11.12
CA ASP A 54 -33.31 -14.31 11.77
C ASP A 54 -33.03 -13.09 12.67
N MET A 55 -32.36 -12.08 12.11
CA MET A 55 -32.15 -10.80 12.79
C MET A 55 -33.51 -10.15 13.11
N PRO A 56 -33.65 -9.44 14.25
CA PRO A 56 -34.91 -8.82 14.62
C PRO A 56 -35.40 -7.89 13.50
N THR A 57 -36.66 -8.02 13.10
CA THR A 57 -37.26 -7.21 12.05
C THR A 57 -37.12 -5.72 12.40
N PRO A 58 -36.50 -4.90 11.53
CA PRO A 58 -36.35 -3.48 11.76
C PRO A 58 -37.69 -2.82 12.03
N THR A 59 -37.74 -1.99 13.06
CA THR A 59 -38.97 -1.35 13.52
C THR A 59 -39.59 -0.43 12.48
N GLU A 60 -38.74 0.15 11.62
CA GLU A 60 -39.08 1.05 10.53
C GLU A 60 -39.86 0.37 9.39
N TRP A 61 -39.75 -0.95 9.25
CA TRP A 61 -40.44 -1.69 8.19
C TRP A 61 -41.93 -1.86 8.46
N GLY A 62 -42.41 -1.59 9.69
CA GLY A 62 -43.82 -1.74 10.04
C GLY A 62 -44.32 -3.20 10.10
N LEU A 63 -43.43 -4.19 9.94
CA LEU A 63 -43.73 -5.63 9.93
C LEU A 63 -43.53 -6.29 11.30
N ARG A 64 -43.71 -5.52 12.38
CA ARG A 64 -43.55 -6.06 13.75
C ARG A 64 -44.59 -7.14 14.00
N GLY A 65 -44.14 -8.32 14.43
CA GLY A 65 -45.00 -9.47 14.73
C GLY A 65 -45.12 -10.48 13.59
N ILE A 66 -44.53 -10.23 12.42
CA ILE A 66 -44.43 -11.20 11.32
C ILE A 66 -43.03 -11.85 11.36
N GLU A 67 -42.98 -13.17 11.14
CA GLU A 67 -41.75 -13.95 11.00
C GLU A 67 -40.93 -13.45 9.82
N ARG A 68 -39.69 -13.03 10.09
CA ARG A 68 -38.69 -12.70 9.08
C ARG A 68 -37.98 -13.98 8.67
N VAL A 69 -37.84 -14.19 7.37
CA VAL A 69 -37.09 -15.33 6.80
C VAL A 69 -36.03 -14.78 5.88
N ASP A 70 -34.78 -14.81 6.33
CA ASP A 70 -33.63 -14.33 5.57
C ASP A 70 -33.10 -15.42 4.61
N VAL A 71 -32.51 -15.00 3.48
CA VAL A 71 -31.90 -15.90 2.49
C VAL A 71 -30.59 -15.32 1.98
N ASN A 72 -29.65 -16.17 1.57
CA ASN A 72 -28.46 -15.67 0.89
C ASN A 72 -28.82 -15.19 -0.51
N GLN A 73 -28.05 -14.25 -1.06
CA GLN A 73 -28.22 -13.79 -2.44
C GLN A 73 -28.13 -14.93 -3.46
N ALA A 74 -27.27 -15.93 -3.19
CA ALA A 74 -27.14 -17.12 -4.04
C ALA A 74 -28.39 -18.02 -4.05
N ASP A 75 -29.19 -17.98 -2.98
CA ASP A 75 -30.39 -18.81 -2.76
C ASP A 75 -31.59 -18.33 -3.58
N LEU A 76 -31.53 -17.11 -4.13
CA LEU A 76 -32.57 -16.58 -5.02
C LEU A 76 -32.69 -17.37 -6.33
N ALA A 77 -31.57 -17.83 -6.87
CA ALA A 77 -31.56 -18.60 -8.11
C ALA A 77 -32.36 -19.93 -8.01
N PRO A 78 -32.11 -20.81 -7.01
CA PRO A 78 -32.91 -22.01 -6.85
C PRO A 78 -34.36 -21.71 -6.44
N LEU A 79 -34.61 -20.63 -5.68
CA LEU A 79 -35.97 -20.19 -5.36
C LEU A 79 -36.77 -19.86 -6.62
N MET A 80 -36.25 -18.98 -7.48
CA MET A 80 -36.91 -18.57 -8.72
C MET A 80 -37.13 -19.76 -9.67
N ALA A 81 -36.11 -20.62 -9.83
CA ALA A 81 -36.22 -21.80 -10.68
C ALA A 81 -37.33 -22.75 -10.22
N THR A 82 -37.43 -22.97 -8.90
CA THR A 82 -38.46 -23.85 -8.31
C THR A 82 -39.86 -23.28 -8.49
N ILE A 83 -40.05 -21.96 -8.31
CA ILE A 83 -41.35 -21.29 -8.48
C ILE A 83 -41.86 -21.42 -9.93
N VAL A 84 -40.97 -21.31 -10.91
CA VAL A 84 -41.32 -21.37 -12.34
C VAL A 84 -41.32 -22.81 -12.88
N GLY A 85 -40.96 -23.80 -12.05
CA GLY A 85 -40.90 -25.21 -12.45
C GLY A 85 -39.75 -25.51 -13.43
N LEU A 86 -38.65 -24.76 -13.34
CA LEU A 86 -37.46 -24.93 -14.18
C LEU A 86 -36.32 -25.62 -13.41
N PRO A 87 -35.40 -26.31 -14.11
CA PRO A 87 -34.18 -26.83 -13.50
C PRO A 87 -33.35 -25.72 -12.83
N CYS A 88 -32.73 -26.03 -11.69
CA CYS A 88 -31.82 -25.10 -11.01
C CYS A 88 -30.68 -24.66 -11.96
N PRO A 89 -30.33 -23.35 -12.02
CA PRO A 89 -29.29 -22.85 -12.91
C PRO A 89 -27.94 -23.55 -12.68
N VAL A 90 -27.26 -23.90 -13.77
CA VAL A 90 -26.04 -24.72 -13.74
C VAL A 90 -24.89 -24.16 -12.93
N ASN A 91 -24.82 -22.83 -12.73
CA ASN A 91 -23.78 -22.14 -11.95
C ASN A 91 -24.25 -21.73 -10.55
N SER A 92 -25.47 -22.09 -10.14
CA SER A 92 -25.96 -21.77 -8.80
C SER A 92 -25.25 -22.61 -7.74
N VAL A 93 -24.84 -21.95 -6.66
CA VAL A 93 -24.34 -22.59 -5.43
C VAL A 93 -25.30 -22.35 -4.26
N GLY A 94 -26.51 -21.85 -4.56
CA GLY A 94 -27.52 -21.50 -3.57
C GLY A 94 -28.26 -22.71 -3.03
N ASN A 95 -28.68 -22.58 -1.78
CA ASN A 95 -29.58 -23.50 -1.11
C ASN A 95 -31.02 -23.12 -1.43
N LEU A 96 -31.89 -24.11 -1.68
CA LEU A 96 -33.31 -23.86 -1.85
C LEU A 96 -33.94 -23.37 -0.52
N PRO A 97 -34.51 -22.14 -0.43
CA PRO A 97 -35.08 -21.63 0.80
C PRO A 97 -36.53 -22.10 0.97
N LEU A 98 -36.70 -23.27 1.62
CA LEU A 98 -37.99 -23.90 1.88
C LEU A 98 -38.98 -23.04 2.70
N GLY A 99 -38.46 -22.06 3.45
CA GLY A 99 -39.28 -21.12 4.23
C GLY A 99 -40.25 -20.30 3.38
N TYR A 100 -39.89 -20.02 2.12
CA TYR A 100 -40.73 -19.26 1.19
C TYR A 100 -41.76 -20.10 0.45
N LEU A 101 -41.50 -21.40 0.26
CA LEU A 101 -42.25 -22.23 -0.67
C LEU A 101 -43.41 -22.96 0.01
N SER A 102 -44.61 -22.90 -0.58
CA SER A 102 -45.79 -23.67 -0.17
C SER A 102 -45.87 -24.97 -0.97
N LEU A 103 -45.09 -25.97 -0.57
CA LEU A 103 -45.02 -27.28 -1.21
C LEU A 103 -45.49 -28.39 -0.26
N ASN A 104 -46.00 -29.48 -0.84
CA ASN A 104 -46.24 -30.70 -0.09
C ASN A 104 -44.91 -31.38 0.25
N LYS A 105 -44.88 -32.21 1.31
CA LYS A 105 -43.63 -32.87 1.77
C LYS A 105 -42.89 -33.65 0.66
N ALA A 106 -43.63 -34.28 -0.26
CA ALA A 106 -43.03 -35.01 -1.39
C ALA A 106 -42.34 -34.04 -2.37
N GLU A 107 -43.02 -32.95 -2.74
CA GLU A 107 -42.52 -31.91 -3.63
C GLU A 107 -41.32 -31.16 -3.00
N GLU A 108 -41.35 -30.91 -1.69
CA GLU A 108 -40.24 -30.31 -0.94
C GLU A 108 -38.97 -31.16 -1.09
N VAL A 109 -39.07 -32.48 -0.87
CA VAL A 109 -37.93 -33.39 -0.99
C VAL A 109 -37.43 -33.47 -2.42
N GLU A 110 -38.33 -33.55 -3.40
CA GLU A 110 -37.97 -33.61 -4.81
C GLU A 110 -37.25 -32.34 -5.28
N ALA A 111 -37.74 -31.16 -4.88
CA ALA A 111 -37.10 -29.88 -5.21
C ALA A 111 -35.72 -29.74 -4.55
N VAL A 112 -35.58 -30.12 -3.28
CA VAL A 112 -34.29 -30.11 -2.58
C VAL A 112 -33.32 -31.13 -3.18
N PHE A 113 -33.82 -32.29 -3.59
CA PHE A 113 -33.00 -33.31 -4.23
C PHE A 113 -32.52 -32.85 -5.62
N ALA A 114 -33.36 -32.16 -6.39
CA ALA A 114 -32.98 -31.55 -7.66
C ALA A 114 -31.89 -30.47 -7.48
N ASN A 115 -32.04 -29.58 -6.50
CA ASN A 115 -31.01 -28.59 -6.12
C ASN A 115 -29.70 -29.28 -5.71
N THR A 116 -29.79 -30.33 -4.88
CA THR A 116 -28.62 -31.13 -4.44
C THR A 116 -27.92 -31.81 -5.62
N LYS A 117 -28.67 -32.46 -6.53
CA LYS A 117 -28.13 -33.09 -7.75
C LYS A 117 -27.41 -32.06 -8.63
N GLN A 118 -27.95 -30.85 -8.75
CA GLN A 118 -27.32 -29.78 -9.54
C GLN A 118 -25.96 -29.36 -8.96
N ILE A 119 -25.86 -29.15 -7.64
CA ILE A 119 -24.59 -28.81 -6.97
C ILE A 119 -23.59 -29.98 -7.05
N LEU A 120 -24.07 -31.22 -6.84
CA LEU A 120 -23.24 -32.43 -6.99
C LEU A 120 -22.68 -32.53 -8.41
N ASN A 121 -23.49 -32.26 -9.44
CA ASN A 121 -23.02 -32.29 -10.82
C ASN A 121 -21.94 -31.24 -11.11
N GLN A 122 -22.01 -30.06 -10.50
CA GLN A 122 -20.89 -29.10 -10.59
C GLN A 122 -19.61 -29.67 -9.99
N PHE A 123 -19.71 -30.31 -8.81
CA PHE A 123 -18.57 -30.97 -8.16
C PHE A 123 -17.98 -32.06 -9.06
N LEU A 124 -18.81 -32.95 -9.59
CA LEU A 124 -18.38 -34.04 -10.47
C LEU A 124 -17.69 -33.50 -11.73
N GLN A 125 -18.25 -32.45 -12.34
CA GLN A 125 -17.65 -31.83 -13.52
C GLN A 125 -16.31 -31.18 -13.21
N LYS A 126 -16.18 -30.44 -12.09
CA LYS A 126 -14.89 -29.87 -11.67
C LYS A 126 -13.85 -30.93 -11.34
N SER A 127 -14.26 -31.98 -10.64
CA SER A 127 -13.43 -33.15 -10.34
C SER A 127 -12.90 -33.78 -11.63
N ARG A 128 -13.78 -34.04 -12.60
CA ARG A 128 -13.42 -34.59 -13.91
C ARG A 128 -12.43 -33.70 -14.67
N LEU A 129 -12.70 -32.39 -14.75
CA LEU A 129 -11.81 -31.46 -15.43
C LEU A 129 -10.40 -31.47 -14.79
N LYS A 130 -10.32 -31.49 -13.47
CA LYS A 130 -9.03 -31.55 -12.76
C LYS A 130 -8.36 -32.91 -12.91
N GLN A 131 -9.11 -34.00 -12.95
CA GLN A 131 -8.58 -35.34 -13.19
C GLN A 131 -7.98 -35.49 -14.58
N LEU A 132 -8.61 -34.90 -15.61
CA LEU A 132 -8.10 -34.91 -16.99
C LEU A 132 -6.82 -34.10 -17.15
N SER A 133 -6.67 -33.03 -16.36
CA SER A 133 -5.52 -32.13 -16.47
C SER A 133 -4.38 -32.48 -15.51
N SER A 134 -4.61 -33.17 -14.40
CA SER A 134 -3.56 -33.36 -13.37
C SER A 134 -2.79 -34.66 -13.57
N LEU A 135 -1.46 -34.61 -13.49
CA LEU A 135 -0.62 -35.82 -13.53
C LEU A 135 -0.79 -36.67 -12.26
N TYR A 136 -0.95 -36.01 -11.11
CA TYR A 136 -1.22 -36.67 -9.82
C TYR A 136 -2.52 -36.16 -9.20
N PHE A 137 -3.63 -36.78 -9.60
CA PHE A 137 -4.96 -36.42 -9.12
C PHE A 137 -5.24 -36.97 -7.71
N ARG A 138 -5.64 -36.08 -6.80
CA ARG A 138 -6.12 -36.43 -5.45
C ARG A 138 -7.63 -36.20 -5.39
N PRO A 139 -8.46 -37.26 -5.30
CA PRO A 139 -9.90 -37.10 -5.20
C PRO A 139 -10.32 -36.58 -3.81
N TYR A 140 -11.45 -35.88 -3.75
CA TYR A 140 -12.11 -35.54 -2.50
C TYR A 140 -12.79 -36.78 -1.90
N LYS A 141 -12.20 -37.32 -0.83
CA LYS A 141 -12.54 -38.65 -0.28
C LYS A 141 -13.99 -38.78 0.18
N SER A 142 -14.57 -37.73 0.78
CA SER A 142 -15.91 -37.78 1.36
C SER A 142 -17.01 -38.06 0.33
N LEU A 143 -16.77 -37.76 -0.95
CA LEU A 143 -17.69 -38.01 -2.06
C LEU A 143 -17.22 -39.11 -3.01
N ALA A 144 -16.29 -39.98 -2.58
CA ALA A 144 -15.86 -41.11 -3.41
C ALA A 144 -17.03 -42.07 -3.73
N ASN A 145 -17.92 -42.28 -2.76
CA ASN A 145 -19.11 -43.13 -2.89
C ASN A 145 -20.40 -42.29 -2.97
N PHE A 146 -20.41 -41.21 -3.77
CA PHE A 146 -21.61 -40.37 -3.91
C PHE A 146 -22.83 -41.16 -4.44
N SER A 147 -22.62 -42.23 -5.21
CA SER A 147 -23.69 -43.06 -5.75
C SER A 147 -24.54 -43.69 -4.64
N SER A 148 -23.91 -44.20 -3.57
CA SER A 148 -24.67 -44.79 -2.46
C SER A 148 -25.54 -43.77 -1.73
N PHE A 149 -25.15 -42.49 -1.71
CA PHE A 149 -25.99 -41.43 -1.17
C PHE A 149 -27.19 -41.14 -2.07
N LEU A 150 -27.00 -41.17 -3.40
CA LEU A 150 -28.11 -41.01 -4.35
C LEU A 150 -29.10 -42.17 -4.23
N ASP A 151 -28.60 -43.41 -4.21
CA ASP A 151 -29.42 -44.62 -4.06
C ASP A 151 -30.20 -44.57 -2.73
N GLN A 152 -29.53 -44.22 -1.63
CA GLN A 152 -30.17 -44.08 -0.32
C GLN A 152 -31.26 -43.00 -0.31
N ILE A 153 -31.06 -41.87 -0.98
CA ILE A 153 -32.07 -40.81 -1.05
C ILE A 153 -33.28 -41.30 -1.86
N GLU A 154 -33.05 -41.97 -3.00
CA GLU A 154 -34.12 -42.51 -3.85
C GLU A 154 -34.92 -43.61 -3.13
N ASP A 155 -34.25 -44.49 -2.39
CA ASP A 155 -34.87 -45.50 -1.54
C ASP A 155 -35.74 -44.86 -0.45
N LEU A 156 -35.23 -43.85 0.26
CA LEU A 156 -35.97 -43.12 1.30
C LEU A 156 -37.19 -42.37 0.74
N ILE A 157 -37.08 -41.82 -0.47
CA ILE A 157 -38.20 -41.19 -1.19
C ILE A 157 -39.25 -42.25 -1.54
N SER A 158 -38.84 -43.41 -2.05
CA SER A 158 -39.76 -44.52 -2.40
C SER A 158 -40.49 -45.07 -1.17
N ALA A 159 -39.80 -45.15 -0.02
CA ALA A 159 -40.34 -45.55 1.27
C ALA A 159 -41.21 -44.47 1.94
N ARG A 160 -41.32 -43.27 1.33
CA ARG A 160 -42.02 -42.09 1.86
C ARG A 160 -41.45 -41.55 3.19
N GLU A 161 -40.19 -41.85 3.48
CA GLU A 161 -39.44 -41.33 4.63
C GLU A 161 -38.83 -39.93 4.34
N TYR A 162 -39.70 -38.96 4.03
CA TYR A 162 -39.30 -37.63 3.55
C TYR A 162 -38.33 -36.87 4.49
N LYS A 163 -38.50 -37.01 5.81
CA LYS A 163 -37.64 -36.31 6.78
C LYS A 163 -36.20 -36.82 6.75
N ALA A 164 -36.03 -38.15 6.61
CA ALA A 164 -34.71 -38.76 6.48
C ALA A 164 -34.08 -38.40 5.13
N ALA A 165 -34.86 -38.45 4.04
CA ALA A 165 -34.43 -38.05 2.70
C ALA A 165 -33.90 -36.60 2.65
N LEU A 166 -34.62 -35.64 3.25
CA LEU A 166 -34.18 -34.24 3.36
C LEU A 166 -32.85 -34.11 4.12
N LYS A 167 -32.73 -34.80 5.27
CA LYS A 167 -31.49 -34.76 6.05
C LYS A 167 -30.31 -35.28 5.23
N THR A 168 -30.48 -36.39 4.51
CA THR A 168 -29.44 -36.96 3.65
C THR A 168 -29.10 -36.03 2.47
N CYS A 169 -30.10 -35.37 1.86
CA CYS A 169 -29.87 -34.35 0.84
C CYS A 169 -29.01 -33.19 1.37
N HIS A 170 -29.32 -32.67 2.56
CA HIS A 170 -28.53 -31.59 3.17
C HIS A 170 -27.08 -32.00 3.41
N ILE A 171 -26.85 -33.23 3.90
CA ILE A 171 -25.50 -33.78 4.10
C ILE A 171 -24.74 -33.89 2.77
N LEU A 172 -25.37 -34.47 1.75
CA LEU A 172 -24.78 -34.61 0.42
C LEU A 172 -24.44 -33.25 -0.22
N ARG A 173 -25.34 -32.28 -0.09
CA ARG A 173 -25.14 -30.92 -0.57
C ARG A 173 -23.99 -30.21 0.14
N ALA A 174 -23.94 -30.28 1.47
CA ALA A 174 -22.86 -29.69 2.26
C ALA A 174 -21.49 -30.25 1.84
N MET A 175 -21.37 -31.58 1.75
CA MET A 175 -20.16 -32.22 1.25
C MET A 175 -19.82 -31.82 -0.20
N SER A 176 -20.83 -31.59 -1.05
CA SER A 176 -20.62 -31.16 -2.43
C SER A 176 -20.10 -29.73 -2.52
N LEU A 177 -20.60 -28.82 -1.68
CA LEU A 177 -20.10 -27.44 -1.57
C LEU A 177 -18.66 -27.42 -1.02
N GLU A 178 -18.36 -28.21 0.00
CA GLU A 178 -16.99 -28.38 0.50
C GLU A 178 -16.05 -28.97 -0.57
N GLY A 179 -16.53 -29.98 -1.31
CA GLY A 179 -15.80 -30.56 -2.43
C GLY A 179 -15.55 -29.56 -3.57
N LEU A 180 -16.49 -28.67 -3.86
CA LEU A 180 -16.30 -27.58 -4.81
C LEU A 180 -15.22 -26.62 -4.34
N HIS A 181 -15.23 -26.26 -3.05
CA HIS A 181 -14.21 -25.41 -2.45
C HIS A 181 -12.82 -26.06 -2.49
N TYR A 182 -12.73 -27.37 -2.21
CA TYR A 182 -11.51 -28.16 -2.34
C TYR A 182 -10.90 -28.05 -3.75
N PHE A 183 -11.70 -28.20 -4.80
CA PHE A 183 -11.18 -28.08 -6.17
C PHE A 183 -10.87 -26.64 -6.59
N GLN A 184 -11.59 -25.64 -6.05
CA GLN A 184 -11.25 -24.24 -6.27
C GLN A 184 -9.91 -23.85 -5.63
N THR A 185 -9.57 -24.47 -4.49
CA THR A 185 -8.33 -24.21 -3.74
C THR A 185 -7.26 -25.28 -3.97
N TYR A 186 -7.43 -26.16 -4.96
CA TYR A 186 -6.57 -27.33 -5.16
C TYR A 186 -5.10 -26.97 -5.38
N ASP A 187 -4.86 -25.94 -6.20
CA ASP A 187 -3.51 -25.45 -6.52
C ASP A 187 -3.03 -24.36 -5.54
N TRP A 188 -3.87 -23.96 -4.57
CA TRP A 188 -3.63 -22.80 -3.72
C TRP A 188 -2.31 -22.93 -2.93
N LEU A 189 -2.07 -24.08 -2.29
CA LEU A 189 -0.86 -24.30 -1.50
C LEU A 189 0.41 -24.26 -2.37
N MET A 190 0.35 -24.84 -3.57
CA MET A 190 1.47 -24.81 -4.53
C MET A 190 1.78 -23.38 -4.98
N LEU A 191 0.76 -22.62 -5.35
CA LEU A 191 0.91 -21.22 -5.75
C LEU A 191 1.43 -20.36 -4.59
N MET A 192 0.85 -20.52 -3.40
CA MET A 192 1.27 -19.81 -2.18
C MET A 192 2.74 -20.08 -1.88
N ALA A 193 3.17 -21.35 -1.90
CA ALA A 193 4.56 -21.73 -1.70
C ALA A 193 5.49 -21.17 -2.78
N THR A 194 5.07 -21.20 -4.05
CA THR A 194 5.88 -20.70 -5.17
C THR A 194 6.07 -19.18 -5.10
N ILE A 195 5.00 -18.44 -4.82
CA ILE A 195 5.02 -16.97 -4.72
C ILE A 195 5.85 -16.54 -3.50
N THR A 196 5.66 -17.18 -2.35
CA THR A 196 6.42 -16.89 -1.13
C THR A 196 7.91 -17.19 -1.31
N LEU A 197 8.27 -18.33 -1.91
CA LEU A 197 9.66 -18.63 -2.28
C LEU A 197 10.20 -17.64 -3.31
N GLY A 198 9.37 -17.15 -4.22
CA GLY A 198 9.72 -16.10 -5.18
C GLY A 198 10.10 -14.79 -4.50
N TYR A 199 9.24 -14.29 -3.61
CA TYR A 199 9.52 -13.07 -2.84
C TYR A 199 10.73 -13.23 -1.91
N ILE A 200 10.87 -14.35 -1.20
CA ILE A 200 12.04 -14.64 -0.36
C ILE A 200 13.32 -14.65 -1.21
N GLY A 201 13.28 -15.32 -2.37
CA GLY A 201 14.39 -15.36 -3.30
C GLY A 201 14.76 -13.98 -3.85
N TRP A 202 13.76 -13.15 -4.16
CA TRP A 202 13.96 -11.77 -4.61
C TRP A 202 14.62 -10.90 -3.54
N MET A 203 14.08 -10.88 -2.32
CA MET A 203 14.66 -10.13 -1.19
C MET A 203 16.08 -10.58 -0.87
N MET A 204 16.36 -11.88 -0.94
CA MET A 204 17.69 -12.43 -0.72
C MET A 204 18.66 -12.00 -1.82
N ASN A 205 18.24 -12.03 -3.09
CA ASN A 205 19.04 -11.52 -4.22
C ASN A 205 19.34 -10.02 -4.10
N LEU A 206 18.35 -9.22 -3.70
CA LEU A 206 18.54 -7.80 -3.44
C LEU A 206 19.52 -7.56 -2.28
N THR A 207 19.39 -8.32 -1.19
CA THR A 207 20.30 -8.23 -0.04
C THR A 207 21.73 -8.58 -0.43
N LEU A 208 21.92 -9.66 -1.19
CA LEU A 208 23.23 -10.05 -1.73
C LEU A 208 23.80 -8.98 -2.66
N HIS A 209 22.97 -8.38 -3.51
CA HIS A 209 23.38 -7.27 -4.38
C HIS A 209 23.79 -6.03 -3.58
N VAL A 210 23.03 -5.66 -2.53
CA VAL A 210 23.37 -4.53 -1.67
C VAL A 210 24.69 -4.76 -0.94
N LEU A 211 24.87 -5.95 -0.36
CA LEU A 211 26.10 -6.33 0.31
C LEU A 211 27.30 -6.32 -0.65
N GLN A 212 27.13 -6.85 -1.87
CA GLN A 212 28.22 -6.92 -2.85
C GLN A 212 28.58 -5.56 -3.45
N SER A 213 27.60 -4.74 -3.83
CA SER A 213 27.85 -3.53 -4.63
C SER A 213 28.06 -2.27 -3.79
N TYR A 214 27.51 -2.22 -2.57
CA TYR A 214 27.48 -0.98 -1.79
C TYR A 214 28.08 -1.08 -0.38
N THR A 215 28.49 -2.27 0.07
CA THR A 215 29.17 -2.41 1.36
C THR A 215 30.65 -2.79 1.19
N PHE A 216 31.43 -2.64 2.26
CA PHE A 216 32.87 -2.97 2.27
C PHE A 216 33.17 -4.42 1.86
N PHE A 217 32.20 -5.32 2.00
CA PHE A 217 32.29 -6.72 1.58
C PHE A 217 32.57 -6.89 0.08
N GLY A 218 32.11 -5.96 -0.77
CA GLY A 218 32.38 -5.96 -2.21
C GLY A 218 33.88 -5.91 -2.53
N ASN A 219 34.61 -5.05 -1.83
CA ASN A 219 36.03 -4.81 -2.07
C ASN A 219 36.90 -6.00 -1.61
N ILE A 220 36.55 -6.64 -0.49
CA ILE A 220 37.23 -7.87 -0.03
C ILE A 220 37.03 -9.00 -1.05
N PHE A 221 35.85 -9.09 -1.64
CA PHE A 221 35.51 -10.16 -2.58
C PHE A 221 36.18 -9.95 -3.95
N LEU A 222 36.15 -8.74 -4.52
CA LEU A 222 36.82 -8.41 -5.78
C LEU A 222 38.33 -8.70 -5.73
N LYS A 223 38.99 -8.48 -4.59
CA LYS A 223 40.44 -8.69 -4.43
C LYS A 223 40.86 -10.15 -4.20
N LYS A 224 39.94 -11.02 -3.77
CA LYS A 224 40.22 -12.42 -3.40
C LYS A 224 39.79 -13.44 -4.46
N THR A 225 39.20 -12.98 -5.57
CA THR A 225 38.59 -13.86 -6.57
C THR A 225 39.51 -14.05 -7.78
N GLN A 226 40.38 -15.05 -7.71
CA GLN A 226 41.16 -15.54 -8.85
C GLN A 226 40.24 -16.39 -9.76
N GLU A 227 40.23 -16.07 -11.06
CA GLU A 227 39.09 -16.25 -11.98
C GLU A 227 38.78 -17.66 -12.53
N SER A 228 39.55 -18.72 -12.22
CA SER A 228 39.44 -19.99 -12.97
C SER A 228 38.47 -21.04 -12.39
N SER A 229 38.47 -21.29 -11.08
CA SER A 229 37.62 -22.34 -10.47
C SER A 229 36.14 -21.95 -10.33
N LEU A 230 35.86 -20.65 -10.26
CA LEU A 230 34.52 -20.09 -10.04
C LEU A 230 33.63 -20.09 -11.29
N ARG A 231 34.24 -20.08 -12.49
CA ARG A 231 33.52 -20.02 -13.76
C ARG A 231 32.86 -21.35 -14.12
N ILE A 232 33.50 -22.46 -13.77
CA ILE A 232 32.99 -23.81 -14.00
C ILE A 232 31.78 -24.09 -13.09
N THR A 233 31.87 -23.74 -11.81
CA THR A 233 30.78 -23.94 -10.83
C THR A 233 29.55 -23.10 -11.18
N LYS A 234 29.73 -21.85 -11.61
CA LYS A 234 28.61 -20.99 -12.07
C LYS A 234 27.91 -21.58 -13.28
N LYS A 235 28.65 -22.01 -14.30
CA LYS A 235 28.08 -22.61 -15.52
C LYS A 235 27.24 -23.86 -15.19
N ASN A 236 27.74 -24.72 -14.31
CA ASN A 236 27.02 -25.93 -13.89
C ASN A 236 25.72 -25.61 -13.15
N VAL A 237 25.72 -24.60 -12.26
CA VAL A 237 24.50 -24.17 -11.55
C VAL A 237 23.47 -23.59 -12.51
N TYR A 238 23.87 -22.72 -13.46
CA TYR A 238 22.94 -22.18 -14.45
C TYR A 238 22.38 -23.27 -15.38
N LEU A 239 23.20 -24.23 -15.79
CA LEU A 239 22.74 -25.38 -16.58
C LEU A 239 21.73 -26.22 -15.78
N SER A 240 22.03 -26.51 -14.51
CA SER A 240 21.11 -27.23 -13.62
C SER A 240 19.79 -26.46 -13.40
N GLY A 241 19.86 -25.14 -13.22
CA GLY A 241 18.68 -24.29 -13.07
C GLY A 241 17.84 -24.23 -14.34
N CYS A 242 18.47 -24.16 -15.51
CA CYS A 242 17.79 -24.21 -16.81
C CYS A 242 17.12 -25.58 -17.05
N LEU A 243 17.80 -26.68 -16.71
CA LEU A 243 17.21 -28.02 -16.79
C LEU A 243 15.99 -28.15 -15.85
N LEU A 244 16.11 -27.69 -14.61
CA LEU A 244 14.99 -27.68 -13.65
C LEU A 244 13.82 -26.82 -14.16
N MET A 245 14.12 -25.66 -14.73
CA MET A 245 13.14 -24.77 -15.36
C MET A 245 12.36 -25.47 -16.46
N THR A 246 13.08 -26.11 -17.39
CA THR A 246 12.47 -26.82 -18.52
C THR A 246 11.65 -28.00 -18.04
N LEU A 247 12.14 -28.77 -17.05
CA LEU A 247 11.43 -29.89 -16.48
C LEU A 247 10.09 -29.46 -15.87
N LEU A 248 10.10 -28.43 -15.01
CA LEU A 248 8.89 -27.90 -14.39
C LEU A 248 7.92 -27.29 -15.41
N SER A 249 8.44 -26.59 -16.42
CA SER A 249 7.61 -26.03 -17.50
C SER A 249 6.95 -27.13 -18.34
N VAL A 250 7.67 -28.23 -18.62
CA VAL A 250 7.10 -29.40 -19.31
C VAL A 250 6.03 -30.06 -18.46
N ILE A 251 6.25 -30.23 -17.15
CA ILE A 251 5.23 -30.76 -16.22
C ILE A 251 3.97 -29.87 -16.26
N LEU A 252 4.11 -28.56 -16.15
CA LEU A 252 3.01 -27.60 -16.19
C LEU A 252 2.27 -27.57 -17.52
N TYR A 253 3.00 -27.78 -18.63
CA TYR A 253 2.43 -27.90 -19.96
C TYR A 253 1.62 -29.19 -20.10
N LEU A 254 2.16 -30.32 -19.64
CA LEU A 254 1.44 -31.59 -19.57
C LEU A 254 0.20 -31.49 -18.68
N GLU A 255 0.24 -30.66 -17.64
CA GLU A 255 -0.90 -30.40 -16.77
C GLU A 255 -1.94 -29.41 -17.31
N ASN A 256 -1.77 -28.90 -18.54
CA ASN A 256 -2.61 -27.85 -19.14
C ASN A 256 -2.81 -26.62 -18.23
N SER A 257 -1.79 -26.27 -17.44
CA SER A 257 -1.88 -25.19 -16.47
C SER A 257 -1.88 -23.81 -17.15
N PRO A 258 -2.46 -22.76 -16.52
CA PRO A 258 -2.46 -21.42 -17.07
C PRO A 258 -1.04 -20.86 -17.30
N LEU A 259 -0.90 -19.96 -18.28
CA LEU A 259 0.39 -19.33 -18.60
C LEU A 259 1.04 -18.62 -17.39
N LEU A 260 0.22 -18.06 -16.49
CA LEU A 260 0.70 -17.40 -15.28
C LEU A 260 1.46 -18.34 -14.34
N TYR A 261 1.09 -19.63 -14.28
CA TYR A 261 1.76 -20.61 -13.41
C TYR A 261 3.20 -20.84 -13.89
N HIS A 262 3.38 -20.92 -15.21
CA HIS A 262 4.69 -21.03 -15.83
C HIS A 262 5.56 -19.81 -15.50
N ALA A 263 5.00 -18.60 -15.57
CA ALA A 263 5.71 -17.38 -15.23
C ALA A 263 6.15 -17.35 -13.75
N TYR A 264 5.27 -17.71 -12.81
CA TYR A 264 5.59 -17.71 -11.39
C TYR A 264 6.67 -18.73 -11.03
N ILE A 265 6.50 -19.99 -11.46
CA ILE A 265 7.49 -21.04 -11.19
C ILE A 265 8.83 -20.68 -11.86
N SER A 266 8.77 -20.12 -13.07
CA SER A 266 9.98 -19.74 -13.78
C SER A 266 10.75 -18.63 -13.10
N MET A 267 10.05 -17.58 -12.67
CA MET A 267 10.69 -16.49 -11.94
C MET A 267 11.32 -17.01 -10.63
N THR A 268 10.62 -17.85 -9.89
CA THR A 268 11.14 -18.43 -8.64
C THR A 268 12.40 -19.26 -8.90
N VAL A 269 12.38 -20.20 -9.85
CA VAL A 269 13.56 -21.03 -10.18
C VAL A 269 14.74 -20.18 -10.65
N PHE A 270 14.48 -19.13 -11.45
CA PHE A 270 15.52 -18.21 -11.90
C PHE A 270 16.19 -17.50 -10.72
N LEU A 271 15.40 -16.93 -9.80
CA LEU A 271 15.90 -16.23 -8.62
C LEU A 271 16.74 -17.15 -7.73
N TRP A 272 16.26 -18.37 -7.46
CA TRP A 272 17.00 -19.33 -6.64
C TRP A 272 18.27 -19.83 -7.33
N THR A 273 18.25 -20.00 -8.65
CA THR A 273 19.46 -20.32 -9.43
C THR A 273 20.51 -19.22 -9.30
N GLN A 274 20.10 -17.94 -9.31
CA GLN A 274 21.03 -16.83 -9.07
C GLN A 274 21.64 -16.86 -7.67
N ILE A 275 20.85 -17.14 -6.63
CA ILE A 275 21.33 -17.28 -5.24
C ILE A 275 22.35 -18.42 -5.16
N LEU A 276 22.00 -19.58 -5.71
CA LEU A 276 22.85 -20.76 -5.70
C LEU A 276 24.17 -20.54 -6.45
N SER A 277 24.15 -19.74 -7.52
CA SER A 277 25.37 -19.35 -8.25
C SER A 277 26.34 -18.50 -7.40
N LYS A 278 25.85 -17.92 -6.30
CA LYS A 278 26.57 -17.09 -5.34
C LYS A 278 26.79 -17.77 -3.98
N LEU A 279 26.65 -19.09 -3.85
CA LEU A 279 26.83 -19.82 -2.58
C LEU A 279 28.14 -19.50 -1.84
N GLN A 280 29.24 -19.32 -2.57
CA GLN A 280 30.53 -18.99 -1.96
C GLN A 280 30.52 -17.60 -1.30
N LEU A 281 29.81 -16.62 -1.88
CA LEU A 281 29.59 -15.31 -1.29
C LEU A 281 28.79 -15.44 0.01
N LEU A 282 27.75 -16.28 0.00
CA LEU A 282 26.93 -16.54 1.18
C LEU A 282 27.74 -17.19 2.31
N ASN A 283 28.58 -18.17 1.99
CA ASN A 283 29.50 -18.79 2.95
C ASN A 283 30.52 -17.79 3.51
N ALA A 284 31.03 -16.87 2.68
CA ALA A 284 31.95 -15.83 3.12
C ALA A 284 31.26 -14.82 4.07
N ILE A 285 30.04 -14.38 3.73
CA ILE A 285 29.22 -13.50 4.57
C ILE A 285 28.91 -14.20 5.91
N TRP A 286 28.51 -15.48 5.86
CA TRP A 286 28.23 -16.27 7.05
C TRP A 286 29.46 -16.40 7.95
N LYS A 287 30.63 -16.66 7.36
CA LYS A 287 31.89 -16.75 8.11
C LYS A 287 32.21 -15.43 8.79
N GLU A 288 32.13 -14.30 8.08
CA GLU A 288 32.37 -12.98 8.69
C GLU A 288 31.35 -12.68 9.80
N LEU A 289 30.07 -12.95 9.55
CA LEU A 289 29.02 -12.70 10.53
C LEU A 289 29.26 -13.53 11.79
N SER A 290 29.73 -14.77 11.63
CA SER A 290 30.10 -15.66 12.74
C SER A 290 31.35 -15.20 13.48
N THR A 291 32.35 -14.61 12.81
CA THR A 291 33.59 -14.13 13.44
C THR A 291 33.46 -12.77 14.13
N ARG A 292 32.37 -12.03 13.89
CA ARG A 292 32.13 -10.74 14.58
C ARG A 292 31.98 -10.88 16.10
N ASN A 293 32.47 -9.87 16.81
CA ASN A 293 32.34 -9.74 18.27
C ASN A 293 30.86 -9.81 18.70
N PHE A 294 30.60 -10.37 19.88
CA PHE A 294 29.26 -10.51 20.46
C PHE A 294 28.47 -9.18 20.45
N ILE A 295 29.12 -8.08 20.83
CA ILE A 295 28.52 -6.73 20.82
C ILE A 295 28.04 -6.33 19.41
N SER A 296 28.81 -6.63 18.37
CA SER A 296 28.43 -6.32 16.99
C SER A 296 27.28 -7.19 16.48
N LYS A 297 27.23 -8.46 16.90
CA LYS A 297 26.09 -9.36 16.61
C LYS A 297 24.82 -8.87 17.30
N MET A 298 24.90 -8.49 18.57
CA MET A 298 23.77 -7.92 19.32
C MET A 298 23.29 -6.60 18.70
N LYS A 299 24.20 -5.74 18.23
CA LYS A 299 23.84 -4.51 17.51
C LYS A 299 23.10 -4.81 16.20
N LEU A 300 23.57 -5.79 15.42
CA LEU A 300 22.88 -6.22 14.20
C LEU A 300 21.49 -6.76 14.50
N LEU A 301 21.38 -7.67 15.47
CA LEU A 301 20.11 -8.25 15.88
C LEU A 301 19.13 -7.18 16.36
N SER A 302 19.59 -6.22 17.16
CA SER A 302 18.77 -5.09 17.62
C SER A 302 18.27 -4.24 16.46
N VAL A 303 19.12 -3.92 15.47
CA VAL A 303 18.71 -3.15 14.29
C VAL A 303 17.68 -3.92 13.45
N LEU A 304 17.88 -5.22 13.24
CA LEU A 304 16.92 -6.06 12.51
C LEU A 304 15.58 -6.16 13.25
N MET A 305 15.61 -6.36 14.57
CA MET A 305 14.40 -6.44 15.40
C MET A 305 13.64 -5.11 15.38
N MET A 306 14.34 -3.97 15.52
CA MET A 306 13.72 -2.65 15.43
C MET A 306 13.14 -2.38 14.04
N SER A 307 13.84 -2.79 12.98
CA SER A 307 13.34 -2.67 11.61
C SER A 307 12.06 -3.48 11.43
N PHE A 308 12.03 -4.73 11.92
CA PHE A 308 10.84 -5.58 11.88
C PHE A 308 9.67 -4.98 12.65
N ILE A 309 9.88 -4.48 13.87
CA ILE A 309 8.85 -3.79 14.66
C ILE A 309 8.28 -2.58 13.91
N ILE A 310 9.12 -1.78 13.25
CA ILE A 310 8.67 -0.63 12.46
C ILE A 310 7.86 -1.09 11.24
N LEU A 311 8.26 -2.17 10.56
CA LEU A 311 7.51 -2.71 9.43
C LEU A 311 6.15 -3.28 9.86
N GLU A 312 6.09 -4.01 10.96
CA GLU A 312 4.83 -4.51 11.53
C GLU A 312 3.90 -3.36 11.95
N PHE A 313 4.47 -2.31 12.55
CA PHE A 313 3.73 -1.07 12.82
C PHE A 313 3.18 -0.46 11.53
N LEU A 314 3.98 -0.40 10.46
CA LEU A 314 3.52 0.12 9.17
C LEU A 314 2.39 -0.73 8.58
N VAL A 315 2.46 -2.06 8.66
CA VAL A 315 1.36 -2.93 8.22
C VAL A 315 0.10 -2.68 9.05
N ALA A 316 0.23 -2.65 10.38
CA ALA A 316 -0.89 -2.38 11.29
C ALA A 316 -1.55 -1.01 11.04
N SER A 317 -0.77 -0.03 10.58
CA SER A 317 -1.25 1.33 10.30
C SER A 317 -2.25 1.42 9.13
N PHE A 318 -2.26 0.43 8.22
CA PHE A 318 -3.28 0.33 7.16
C PHE A 318 -4.66 0.02 7.72
N PHE A 319 -4.72 -0.74 8.82
CA PHE A 319 -5.96 -1.07 9.51
C PHE A 319 -6.39 0.02 10.50
N ASN A 320 -5.44 0.65 11.20
CA ASN A 320 -5.74 1.67 12.19
C ASN A 320 -4.81 2.89 12.07
N ARG A 321 -5.32 3.96 11.44
CA ARG A 321 -4.57 5.21 11.23
C ARG A 321 -4.15 5.92 12.52
N LYS A 322 -4.87 5.70 13.63
CA LYS A 322 -4.57 6.30 14.94
C LYS A 322 -3.18 5.89 15.47
N LEU A 323 -2.62 4.79 14.96
CA LEU A 323 -1.27 4.35 15.28
C LEU A 323 -0.21 5.39 14.87
N TYR A 324 -0.40 6.08 13.75
CA TYR A 324 0.52 7.16 13.33
C TYR A 324 0.50 8.34 14.30
N THR A 325 -0.66 8.67 14.91
CA THR A 325 -0.74 9.75 15.89
C THR A 325 0.22 9.48 17.05
N TRP A 326 0.12 8.30 17.65
CA TRP A 326 0.99 7.88 18.74
C TRP A 326 2.45 7.83 18.33
N PHE A 327 2.73 7.32 17.13
CA PHE A 327 4.10 7.29 16.60
C PHE A 327 4.71 8.70 16.50
N PHE A 328 4.02 9.66 15.88
CA PHE A 328 4.57 11.02 15.73
C PHE A 328 4.67 11.78 17.06
N LEU A 329 3.74 11.55 17.99
CA LEU A 329 3.85 12.12 19.35
C LEU A 329 5.11 11.60 20.07
N MET A 330 5.34 10.28 20.05
CA MET A 330 6.49 9.65 20.70
C MET A 330 7.81 9.95 19.97
N ALA A 331 7.82 9.87 18.64
CA ALA A 331 8.99 10.18 17.82
C ALA A 331 9.38 11.65 17.94
N GLY A 332 8.42 12.57 18.05
CA GLY A 332 8.66 14.00 18.29
C GLY A 332 9.37 14.24 19.63
N ILE A 333 8.89 13.60 20.71
CA ILE A 333 9.54 13.70 22.03
C ILE A 333 10.94 13.08 21.99
N LEU A 334 11.08 11.87 21.44
CA LEU A 334 12.36 11.16 21.39
C LEU A 334 13.39 11.93 20.56
N ALA A 335 13.00 12.47 19.40
CA ALA A 335 13.88 13.27 18.55
C ALA A 335 14.30 14.57 19.26
N ALA A 336 13.38 15.25 19.95
CA ALA A 336 13.68 16.46 20.71
C ALA A 336 14.64 16.19 21.88
N LEU A 337 14.43 15.10 22.63
CA LEU A 337 15.35 14.67 23.69
C LEU A 337 16.73 14.32 23.14
N HIS A 338 16.78 13.56 22.04
CA HIS A 338 18.04 13.22 21.38
C HIS A 338 18.84 14.46 20.96
N LEU A 339 18.15 15.47 20.42
CA LEU A 339 18.76 16.76 20.08
C LEU A 339 19.20 17.56 21.30
N PHE A 340 18.40 17.56 22.36
CA PHE A 340 18.73 18.23 23.60
C PHE A 340 20.03 17.69 24.22
N PHE A 341 20.22 16.37 24.22
CA PHE A 341 21.42 15.74 24.77
C PHE A 341 22.66 15.88 23.88
N ILE A 342 22.51 15.84 22.55
CA ILE A 342 23.65 15.90 21.63
C ILE A 342 24.11 17.33 21.35
N ALA A 343 23.17 18.28 21.22
CA ALA A 343 23.45 19.65 20.83
C ALA A 343 23.15 20.61 21.98
N SER A 344 24.05 20.66 22.97
CA SER A 344 24.01 21.66 24.05
C SER A 344 23.91 23.08 23.44
N GLY A 345 22.81 23.78 23.71
CA GLY A 345 22.56 25.16 23.24
C GLY A 345 21.61 25.32 22.03
N ARG A 346 21.02 24.25 21.47
CA ARG A 346 20.09 24.35 20.30
C ARG A 346 18.63 24.01 20.61
N HIS A 347 18.11 24.52 21.73
CA HIS A 347 16.73 24.26 22.19
C HIS A 347 15.64 24.63 21.18
N ILE A 348 15.85 25.67 20.35
CA ILE A 348 14.90 26.10 19.32
C ILE A 348 14.68 25.00 18.26
N MET A 349 15.74 24.26 17.89
CA MET A 349 15.64 23.18 16.89
C MET A 349 14.92 21.96 17.45
N ALA A 350 15.11 21.66 18.74
CA ALA A 350 14.38 20.60 19.42
C ALA A 350 12.87 20.93 19.54
N LEU A 351 12.54 22.17 19.90
CA LEU A 351 11.15 22.67 19.94
C LEU A 351 10.49 22.65 18.54
N TYR A 352 11.23 23.04 17.50
CA TYR A 352 10.77 22.96 16.12
C TYR A 352 10.41 21.52 15.73
N LEU A 353 11.29 20.56 16.02
CA LEU A 353 11.06 19.15 15.67
C LEU A 353 9.87 18.57 16.43
N TRP A 354 9.79 18.83 17.73
CA TRP A 354 8.66 18.41 18.55
C TRP A 354 7.33 18.96 18.03
N SER A 355 7.26 20.28 17.80
CA SER A 355 6.05 20.93 17.28
C SER A 355 5.66 20.47 15.88
N SER A 356 6.64 20.24 14.99
CA SER A 356 6.37 19.75 13.63
C SER A 356 5.72 18.35 13.62
N CYS A 357 6.24 17.42 14.45
CA CYS A 357 5.67 16.08 14.58
C CYS A 357 4.28 16.10 15.22
N TRP A 358 4.07 16.96 16.22
CA TRP A 358 2.75 17.16 16.84
C TRP A 358 1.73 17.76 15.87
N PHE A 359 2.15 18.71 15.04
CA PHE A 359 1.27 19.28 14.03
C PHE A 359 0.87 18.24 12.97
N LEU A 360 1.80 17.39 12.55
CA LEU A 360 1.50 16.30 11.61
C LEU A 360 0.60 15.22 12.22
N SER A 361 0.72 14.93 13.53
CA SER A 361 -0.05 13.88 14.19
C SER A 361 -1.56 14.17 14.16
N MET A 362 -1.98 15.44 14.18
CA MET A 362 -3.40 15.82 14.10
C MET A 362 -4.07 15.28 12.83
N PHE A 363 -3.38 15.30 11.69
CA PHE A 363 -3.94 14.88 10.40
C PHE A 363 -4.19 13.38 10.31
N THR A 364 -3.53 12.58 11.15
CA THR A 364 -3.72 11.12 11.18
C THR A 364 -5.03 10.70 11.85
N LEU A 365 -5.66 11.61 12.61
CA LEU A 365 -6.97 11.43 13.22
C LEU A 365 -8.12 11.92 12.33
N MET A 366 -7.81 12.69 11.28
CA MET A 366 -8.81 13.23 10.38
C MET A 366 -9.42 12.10 9.52
N PRO A 367 -10.71 12.22 9.12
CA PRO A 367 -11.39 11.18 8.34
C PRO A 367 -10.70 10.89 7.00
N ALA A 368 -11.08 9.81 6.32
CA ALA A 368 -10.59 9.55 4.96
C ALA A 368 -11.26 10.45 3.93
N GLU A 369 -12.53 10.76 4.16
CA GLU A 369 -13.35 11.66 3.36
C GLU A 369 -13.11 13.08 3.84
N ILE A 370 -12.56 13.91 2.95
CA ILE A 370 -12.16 15.28 3.26
C ILE A 370 -13.40 16.16 3.10
N PRO A 371 -13.90 16.79 4.19
CA PRO A 371 -15.02 17.71 4.07
C PRO A 371 -14.58 18.97 3.32
N ASP A 372 -15.49 19.47 2.50
CA ASP A 372 -15.29 20.70 1.74
C ASP A 372 -15.08 21.90 2.67
N ASN A 373 -13.87 22.48 2.62
CA ASN A 373 -13.53 23.66 3.41
C ASN A 373 -12.59 24.58 2.64
N ASN A 374 -13.16 25.32 1.69
CA ASN A 374 -12.44 26.27 0.85
C ASN A 374 -11.65 27.35 1.62
N PRO A 375 -12.15 27.98 2.71
CA PRO A 375 -11.34 28.97 3.42
C PRO A 375 -10.10 28.36 4.06
N LEU A 376 -10.14 27.08 4.46
CA LEU A 376 -8.96 26.37 4.95
C LEU A 376 -7.90 26.18 3.86
N VAL A 377 -8.32 25.90 2.62
CA VAL A 377 -7.40 25.84 1.46
C VAL A 377 -6.73 27.18 1.21
N VAL A 378 -7.47 28.29 1.27
CA VAL A 378 -6.90 29.64 1.11
C VAL A 378 -5.93 29.97 2.25
N ALA A 379 -6.31 29.67 3.49
CA ALA A 379 -5.44 29.87 4.66
C ALA A 379 -4.14 29.06 4.55
N SER A 380 -4.19 27.84 3.99
CA SER A 380 -3.01 27.01 3.76
C SER A 380 -2.03 27.67 2.77
N GLY A 381 -2.51 28.39 1.76
CA GLY A 381 -1.67 29.15 0.84
C GLY A 381 -0.84 30.23 1.54
N GLY A 382 -1.45 30.92 2.51
CA GLY A 382 -0.72 31.85 3.39
C GLY A 382 0.33 31.15 4.24
N LEU A 383 0.00 29.98 4.78
CA LEU A 383 0.92 29.17 5.60
C LEU A 383 2.12 28.66 4.78
N ILE A 384 1.91 28.24 3.53
CA ILE A 384 2.98 27.83 2.60
C ILE A 384 3.95 28.99 2.35
N VAL A 385 3.44 30.21 2.12
CA VAL A 385 4.28 31.40 1.92
C VAL A 385 5.03 31.75 3.21
N LEU A 386 4.40 31.65 4.39
CA LEU A 386 5.05 31.86 5.69
C LEU A 386 6.22 30.89 5.91
N ILE A 387 6.04 29.60 5.61
CA ILE A 387 7.13 28.59 5.69
C ILE A 387 8.27 28.96 4.73
N GLY A 388 7.95 29.37 3.50
CA GLY A 388 8.94 29.84 2.53
C GLY A 388 9.73 31.05 3.04
N MET A 389 9.05 32.04 3.63
CA MET A 389 9.68 33.23 4.22
C MET A 389 10.55 32.88 5.43
N ALA A 390 10.08 31.98 6.31
CA ALA A 390 10.85 31.53 7.47
C ALA A 390 12.15 30.83 7.05
N SER A 391 12.08 29.97 6.03
CA SER A 391 13.27 29.33 5.46
C SER A 391 14.27 30.34 4.88
N ARG A 392 13.76 31.38 4.20
CA ARG A 392 14.59 32.46 3.69
C ARG A 392 15.22 33.30 4.81
N TRP A 393 14.48 33.55 5.87
CA TRP A 393 14.97 34.26 7.05
C TRP A 393 16.10 33.48 7.73
N ILE A 394 15.94 32.16 7.89
CA ILE A 394 17.00 31.26 8.38
C ILE A 394 18.23 31.38 7.48
N GLN A 395 18.07 31.37 6.16
CA GLN A 395 19.17 31.52 5.22
C GLN A 395 19.92 32.86 5.37
N SER A 396 19.19 33.97 5.59
CA SER A 396 19.79 35.30 5.75
C SER A 396 20.44 35.52 7.12
N SER A 397 19.84 34.96 8.19
CA SER A 397 20.32 35.06 9.57
C SER A 397 21.51 34.13 9.87
N SER A 398 21.91 33.27 8.94
CA SER A 398 22.94 32.25 9.13
C SER A 398 24.38 32.75 9.02
N ARG A 399 24.63 34.04 9.19
CA ARG A 399 25.96 34.65 9.06
C ARG A 399 26.82 34.27 10.28
N GLY A 400 27.70 33.27 10.13
CA GLY A 400 28.77 32.95 11.10
C GLY A 400 28.64 31.65 11.92
N ASP A 401 27.66 30.78 11.66
CA ASP A 401 27.48 29.51 12.38
C ASP A 401 27.90 28.30 11.51
N ASN A 402 28.90 27.55 11.97
CA ASN A 402 29.47 26.38 11.28
C ASN A 402 28.43 25.29 10.99
N PHE A 403 27.36 25.19 11.78
CA PHE A 403 26.30 24.22 11.54
C PHE A 403 25.40 24.59 10.37
N LYS A 404 25.11 25.88 10.20
CA LYS A 404 24.24 26.38 9.14
C LYS A 404 24.91 26.35 7.76
N LEU A 405 26.24 26.25 7.72
CA LEU A 405 27.03 26.01 6.50
C LEU A 405 26.73 24.66 5.85
N TYR A 406 26.32 23.64 6.61
CA TYR A 406 25.88 22.34 6.05
C TYR A 406 24.59 22.45 5.20
N ILE A 407 23.77 23.45 5.50
CA ILE A 407 22.43 23.64 4.93
C ILE A 407 22.42 24.75 3.87
N VAL A 408 23.28 25.76 4.04
CA VAL A 408 23.36 26.96 3.21
C VAL A 408 24.75 27.06 2.61
N GLN A 409 24.88 26.74 1.32
CA GLN A 409 26.07 27.06 0.54
C GLN A 409 25.99 28.52 0.09
N MET A 410 27.00 29.32 0.43
CA MET A 410 27.08 30.71 -0.02
C MET A 410 27.45 30.77 -1.50
N SER A 411 26.49 31.15 -2.34
CA SER A 411 26.73 31.50 -3.74
C SER A 411 26.65 33.02 -3.91
N GLU A 412 27.53 33.59 -4.71
CA GLU A 412 27.65 35.05 -4.95
C GLU A 412 26.40 35.68 -5.61
N GLN A 413 25.48 34.88 -6.18
CA GLN A 413 24.30 35.32 -6.94
C GLN A 413 23.04 35.64 -6.10
N ARG A 414 23.20 36.33 -4.97
CA ARG A 414 22.14 36.57 -3.96
C ARG A 414 20.90 37.33 -4.48
N SER A 415 21.02 38.14 -5.54
CA SER A 415 19.93 38.97 -6.08
C SER A 415 18.94 38.17 -6.95
N GLN A 416 19.40 37.19 -7.72
CA GLN A 416 18.55 36.36 -8.57
C GLN A 416 17.65 35.44 -7.74
N PHE A 417 18.09 35.02 -6.55
CA PHE A 417 17.31 34.16 -5.65
C PHE A 417 16.08 34.85 -5.07
N HIS A 418 16.20 36.14 -4.73
CA HIS A 418 15.06 36.90 -4.20
C HIS A 418 13.97 37.05 -5.26
N LYS A 419 14.35 37.25 -6.53
CA LYS A 419 13.40 37.36 -7.63
C LYS A 419 12.66 36.04 -7.85
N LEU A 420 13.36 34.90 -7.87
CA LEU A 420 12.72 33.59 -8.03
C LEU A 420 11.74 33.27 -6.89
N PHE A 421 12.16 33.50 -5.64
CA PHE A 421 11.30 33.29 -4.48
C PHE A 421 10.03 34.17 -4.54
N LEU A 422 10.17 35.45 -4.89
CA LEU A 422 9.04 36.37 -5.00
C LEU A 422 8.04 35.91 -6.08
N VAL A 423 8.55 35.44 -7.23
CA VAL A 423 7.70 34.88 -8.29
C VAL A 423 6.97 33.63 -7.80
N GLN A 424 7.66 32.68 -7.17
CA GLN A 424 7.04 31.45 -6.64
C GLN A 424 6.00 31.75 -5.56
N ALA A 425 6.30 32.65 -4.63
CA ALA A 425 5.36 33.09 -3.60
C ALA A 425 4.13 33.78 -4.21
N SER A 426 4.32 34.63 -5.23
CA SER A 426 3.22 35.28 -5.93
C SER A 426 2.29 34.26 -6.63
N LEU A 427 2.86 33.22 -7.24
CA LEU A 427 2.06 32.15 -7.86
C LEU A 427 1.23 31.37 -6.84
N VAL A 428 1.76 31.12 -5.64
CA VAL A 428 1.01 30.48 -4.54
C VAL A 428 -0.16 31.35 -4.07
N VAL A 429 0.06 32.67 -3.95
CA VAL A 429 -1.01 33.62 -3.60
C VAL A 429 -2.08 33.65 -4.69
N VAL A 430 -1.68 33.75 -5.96
CA VAL A 430 -2.61 33.75 -7.10
C VAL A 430 -3.38 32.44 -7.18
N SER A 431 -2.75 31.27 -6.97
CA SER A 431 -3.47 29.99 -6.95
C SER A 431 -4.51 29.93 -5.82
N SER A 432 -4.17 30.46 -4.64
CA SER A 432 -5.10 30.50 -3.50
C SER A 432 -6.30 31.41 -3.80
N LEU A 433 -6.06 32.55 -4.44
CA LEU A 433 -7.10 33.46 -4.90
C LEU A 433 -7.97 32.81 -5.98
N MET A 434 -7.38 32.05 -6.91
CA MET A 434 -8.12 31.32 -7.95
C MET A 434 -9.00 30.22 -7.39
N VAL A 435 -8.58 29.53 -6.32
CA VAL A 435 -9.43 28.58 -5.59
C VAL A 435 -10.68 29.30 -5.09
N TRP A 436 -10.51 30.41 -4.35
CA TRP A 436 -11.62 31.20 -3.82
C TRP A 436 -12.54 31.76 -4.91
N LEU A 437 -11.95 32.28 -6.00
CA LEU A 437 -12.70 32.86 -7.11
C LEU A 437 -13.53 31.80 -7.84
N SER A 438 -12.94 30.63 -8.11
CA SER A 438 -13.59 29.51 -8.82
C SER A 438 -14.70 28.90 -7.97
N THR A 439 -14.49 28.74 -6.66
CA THR A 439 -15.51 28.23 -5.75
C THR A 439 -16.66 29.22 -5.57
N SER A 440 -16.37 30.52 -5.50
CA SER A 440 -17.40 31.56 -5.40
C SER A 440 -18.26 31.63 -6.67
N HIS A 441 -17.66 31.50 -7.85
CA HIS A 441 -18.41 31.42 -9.12
C HIS A 441 -19.33 30.19 -9.15
N ARG A 442 -18.85 29.04 -8.67
CA ARG A 442 -19.67 27.83 -8.56
C ARG A 442 -20.80 27.98 -7.56
N ALA A 443 -20.55 28.59 -6.39
CA ALA A 443 -21.58 28.86 -5.39
C ALA A 443 -22.69 29.76 -5.96
N LEU A 444 -22.32 30.70 -6.83
CA LEU A 444 -23.24 31.58 -7.58
C LEU A 444 -23.88 30.90 -8.81
N LYS A 445 -23.67 29.59 -9.02
CA LYS A 445 -24.14 28.80 -10.18
C LYS A 445 -23.74 29.39 -11.54
N LYS A 446 -22.63 30.14 -11.61
CA LYS A 446 -22.08 30.65 -12.86
C LYS A 446 -21.12 29.62 -13.45
N GLU A 447 -21.13 29.50 -14.77
CA GLU A 447 -20.13 28.70 -15.48
C GLU A 447 -18.72 29.27 -15.23
N LEU A 448 -17.74 28.38 -15.13
CA LEU A 448 -16.35 28.79 -14.98
C LEU A 448 -15.88 29.42 -16.30
N LEU A 449 -15.38 30.66 -16.24
CA LEU A 449 -14.87 31.33 -17.43
C LEU A 449 -13.66 30.56 -18.00
N PRO A 450 -13.55 30.42 -19.34
CA PRO A 450 -12.38 29.79 -19.99
C PRO A 450 -11.05 30.43 -19.58
N VAL A 451 -11.08 31.73 -19.27
CA VAL A 451 -9.91 32.48 -18.77
C VAL A 451 -9.40 31.91 -17.44
N HIS A 452 -10.29 31.53 -16.51
CA HIS A 452 -9.88 30.93 -15.24
C HIS A 452 -9.23 29.55 -15.45
N GLN A 453 -9.74 28.75 -16.39
CA GLN A 453 -9.14 27.47 -16.75
C GLN A 453 -7.72 27.66 -17.31
N LEU A 454 -7.56 28.61 -18.25
CA LEU A 454 -6.26 28.91 -18.85
C LEU A 454 -5.25 29.41 -17.80
N ILE A 455 -5.69 30.26 -16.87
CA ILE A 455 -4.87 30.72 -15.75
C ILE A 455 -4.47 29.54 -14.85
N ASN A 456 -5.41 28.66 -14.47
CA ASN A 456 -5.14 27.51 -13.61
C ASN A 456 -4.14 26.53 -14.24
N TRP A 457 -4.31 26.21 -15.53
CA TRP A 457 -3.36 25.38 -16.29
C TRP A 457 -1.98 26.04 -16.38
N SER A 458 -1.93 27.34 -16.67
CA SER A 458 -0.68 28.09 -16.79
C SER A 458 0.07 28.14 -15.45
N ILE A 459 -0.61 28.46 -14.36
CA ILE A 459 -0.02 28.50 -13.01
C ILE A 459 0.51 27.12 -12.63
N ALA A 460 -0.27 26.05 -12.82
CA ALA A 460 0.12 24.70 -12.48
C ALA A 460 1.40 24.26 -13.21
N VAL A 461 1.48 24.50 -14.52
CA VAL A 461 2.65 24.09 -15.33
C VAL A 461 3.88 24.97 -15.03
N VAL A 462 3.71 26.30 -15.03
CA VAL A 462 4.83 27.23 -14.82
C VAL A 462 5.45 27.04 -13.43
N SER A 463 4.63 26.85 -12.39
CA SER A 463 5.15 26.72 -11.02
C SER A 463 6.04 25.49 -10.84
N MET A 464 5.76 24.38 -11.52
CA MET A 464 6.55 23.14 -11.46
C MET A 464 7.91 23.22 -12.15
N ILE A 465 8.08 24.14 -13.10
CA ILE A 465 9.33 24.33 -13.85
C ILE A 465 10.30 25.23 -13.08
N LEU A 466 9.79 26.23 -12.36
CA LEU A 466 10.60 27.21 -11.61
C LEU A 466 11.67 26.62 -10.66
N PRO A 467 11.45 25.49 -9.95
CA PRO A 467 12.45 24.91 -9.05
C PRO A 467 13.76 24.52 -9.73
N LEU A 468 13.75 24.27 -11.05
CA LEU A 468 14.95 23.91 -11.82
C LEU A 468 15.97 25.06 -11.88
N PHE A 469 15.49 26.31 -11.80
CA PHE A 469 16.34 27.52 -11.81
C PHE A 469 16.79 27.94 -10.41
N SER A 470 16.42 27.20 -9.37
CA SER A 470 16.81 27.52 -7.99
C SER A 470 18.28 27.15 -7.73
N PRO A 471 18.95 27.80 -6.77
CA PRO A 471 20.37 27.55 -6.54
C PRO A 471 20.64 26.13 -6.00
N PRO A 472 21.87 25.63 -6.16
CA PRO A 472 22.23 24.25 -5.82
C PRO A 472 22.30 23.96 -4.31
N SER A 473 22.01 24.93 -3.44
CA SER A 473 21.99 24.69 -1.99
C SER A 473 20.78 23.84 -1.57
N ILE A 474 20.98 22.89 -0.65
CA ILE A 474 19.95 21.95 -0.19
C ILE A 474 18.67 22.68 0.25
N LEU A 475 18.79 23.65 1.17
CA LEU A 475 17.63 24.37 1.69
C LEU A 475 16.90 25.15 0.61
N SER A 476 17.62 25.88 -0.24
CA SER A 476 17.00 26.70 -1.27
C SER A 476 16.36 25.88 -2.38
N ARG A 477 16.99 24.78 -2.81
CA ARG A 477 16.43 23.89 -3.83
C ARG A 477 15.17 23.20 -3.30
N LEU A 478 15.20 22.64 -2.09
CA LEU A 478 14.03 21.97 -1.50
C LEU A 478 12.88 22.93 -1.21
N THR A 479 13.16 24.13 -0.72
CA THR A 479 12.11 25.15 -0.51
C THR A 479 11.52 25.65 -1.81
N SER A 480 12.34 25.78 -2.86
CA SER A 480 11.84 26.12 -4.19
C SER A 480 10.97 25.00 -4.77
N ILE A 481 11.34 23.71 -4.57
CA ILE A 481 10.51 22.56 -4.94
C ILE A 481 9.16 22.60 -4.19
N PHE A 482 9.19 22.80 -2.86
CA PHE A 482 7.99 22.94 -2.04
C PHE A 482 7.05 24.05 -2.53
N LEU A 483 7.60 25.22 -2.86
CA LEU A 483 6.81 26.34 -3.40
C LEU A 483 6.38 26.11 -4.86
N GLY A 484 7.12 25.35 -5.66
CA GLY A 484 6.79 25.07 -7.06
C GLY A 484 5.64 24.08 -7.22
N PHE A 485 5.54 23.08 -6.35
CA PHE A 485 4.44 22.10 -6.35
C PHE A 485 3.22 22.54 -5.53
N ALA A 486 3.34 23.60 -4.72
CA ALA A 486 2.21 24.14 -3.95
C ALA A 486 1.03 24.62 -4.83
N PRO A 487 1.22 25.42 -5.90
CA PRO A 487 0.10 25.89 -6.72
C PRO A 487 -0.77 24.80 -7.34
N PRO A 488 -0.23 23.76 -8.03
CA PRO A 488 -1.07 22.69 -8.54
C PRO A 488 -1.74 21.88 -7.42
N PHE A 489 -1.07 21.68 -6.28
CA PHE A 489 -1.66 20.99 -5.13
C PHE A 489 -2.86 21.77 -4.55
N LEU A 490 -2.70 23.07 -4.32
CA LEU A 490 -3.77 23.95 -3.83
C LEU A 490 -4.96 23.99 -4.80
N LEU A 491 -4.69 24.12 -6.11
CA LEU A 491 -5.73 24.12 -7.14
C LEU A 491 -6.50 22.80 -7.20
N LEU A 492 -5.91 21.68 -6.77
CA LEU A 492 -6.57 20.37 -6.70
C LEU A 492 -7.07 20.01 -5.29
N SER A 493 -6.92 20.91 -4.31
CA SER A 493 -7.29 20.66 -2.91
C SER A 493 -8.65 21.25 -2.53
N ILE A 494 -9.38 20.61 -1.62
CA ILE A 494 -10.74 21.03 -1.23
C ILE A 494 -10.88 21.30 0.27
N GLY A 495 -10.03 20.68 1.10
CA GLY A 495 -10.10 20.83 2.55
C GLY A 495 -8.73 20.83 3.24
N TYR A 496 -8.64 20.10 4.37
CA TYR A 496 -7.48 20.13 5.27
C TYR A 496 -6.21 19.51 4.69
N GLU A 497 -6.30 18.73 3.61
CA GLU A 497 -5.15 18.20 2.86
C GLU A 497 -4.15 19.29 2.43
N ALA A 498 -4.66 20.50 2.16
CA ALA A 498 -3.85 21.66 1.83
C ALA A 498 -2.95 22.10 3.00
N VAL A 499 -3.46 21.98 4.23
CA VAL A 499 -2.70 22.23 5.45
C VAL A 499 -1.77 21.06 5.76
N PHE A 500 -2.19 19.82 5.50
CA PHE A 500 -1.34 18.63 5.63
C PHE A 500 -0.05 18.78 4.80
N TYR A 501 -0.13 19.28 3.56
CA TYR A 501 1.05 19.53 2.73
C TYR A 501 2.11 20.39 3.43
N SER A 502 1.66 21.41 4.18
CA SER A 502 2.56 22.27 4.94
C SER A 502 3.10 21.60 6.20
N ALA A 503 2.24 20.91 6.97
CA ALA A 503 2.65 20.13 8.14
C ALA A 503 3.71 19.07 7.77
N PHE A 504 3.49 18.41 6.64
CA PHE A 504 4.36 17.40 6.09
C PHE A 504 5.72 17.98 5.68
N ALA A 505 5.73 19.14 5.01
CA ALA A 505 6.97 19.82 4.66
C ALA A 505 7.80 20.22 5.89
N LEU A 506 7.17 20.63 7.00
CA LEU A 506 7.87 20.94 8.25
C LEU A 506 8.58 19.72 8.83
N VAL A 507 7.93 18.56 8.86
CA VAL A 507 8.52 17.30 9.32
C VAL A 507 9.66 16.84 8.40
N LEU A 508 9.50 16.99 7.08
CA LEU A 508 10.56 16.71 6.11
C LEU A 508 11.80 17.58 6.34
N MET A 509 11.61 18.88 6.59
CA MET A 509 12.69 19.77 6.98
C MET A 509 13.31 19.38 8.33
N GLY A 510 12.50 18.94 9.29
CA GLY A 510 12.95 18.40 10.56
C GLY A 510 13.84 17.17 10.40
N TRP A 511 13.50 16.27 9.48
CA TRP A 511 14.32 15.08 9.20
C TRP A 511 15.71 15.46 8.66
N ILE A 512 15.80 16.45 7.77
CA ILE A 512 17.09 16.97 7.29
C ILE A 512 17.90 17.57 8.44
N LEU A 513 17.28 18.37 9.30
CA LEU A 513 17.95 18.97 10.46
C LEU A 513 18.49 17.92 11.42
N LEU A 514 17.74 16.86 11.68
CA LEU A 514 18.16 15.74 12.52
C LEU A 514 19.43 15.07 11.96
N GLU A 515 19.45 14.78 10.66
CA GLU A 515 20.62 14.17 10.02
C GLU A 515 21.83 15.13 9.97
N CYS A 516 21.62 16.43 9.77
CA CYS A 516 22.68 17.43 9.89
C CYS A 516 23.32 17.44 11.29
N VAL A 517 22.51 17.33 12.36
CA VAL A 517 23.05 17.28 13.73
C VAL A 517 23.83 16.00 13.98
N ASN A 518 23.33 14.87 13.49
CA ASN A 518 24.03 13.59 13.61
C ASN A 518 25.41 13.63 12.92
N LEU A 519 25.49 14.25 11.74
CA LEU A 519 26.76 14.47 11.03
C LEU A 519 27.70 15.38 11.83
N TYR A 520 27.19 16.51 12.32
CA TYR A 520 27.98 17.47 13.10
C TYR A 520 28.55 16.85 14.39
N SER A 521 27.74 16.05 15.10
CA SER A 521 28.16 15.36 16.33
C SER A 521 29.25 14.30 16.05
N ALA A 522 29.10 13.55 14.96
CA ALA A 522 30.08 12.55 14.55
C ALA A 522 31.45 13.15 14.23
N GLU A 523 31.51 14.38 13.69
CA GLU A 523 32.76 15.10 13.43
C GLU A 523 33.43 15.62 14.73
N TYR A 524 32.64 16.02 15.73
CA TYR A 524 33.15 16.54 17.00
C TYR A 524 33.73 15.45 17.92
N GLN A 525 33.25 14.21 17.84
CA GLN A 525 33.74 13.08 18.65
C GLN A 525 35.10 12.48 18.19
N GLY A 526 35.75 13.08 17.19
CA GLY A 526 37.19 12.90 16.91
C GLY A 526 37.56 12.04 15.69
N PRO A 527 38.79 12.21 15.16
CA PRO A 527 39.25 11.68 13.86
C PRO A 527 39.70 10.20 13.90
N LEU A 528 39.34 9.41 14.91
CA LEU A 528 39.79 8.01 15.05
C LEU A 528 39.11 7.02 14.09
N HIS A 529 38.12 7.46 13.31
CA HIS A 529 37.49 6.66 12.26
C HIS A 529 37.73 7.16 10.83
N VAL A 530 38.43 8.30 10.67
CA VAL A 530 38.64 8.95 9.37
C VAL A 530 40.00 8.60 8.74
N ARG A 531 40.95 8.02 9.48
CA ARG A 531 42.30 7.71 8.96
C ARG A 531 42.36 6.55 7.94
N ASN A 532 41.25 5.91 7.62
CA ASN A 532 41.17 4.90 6.54
C ASN A 532 40.59 5.47 5.22
N LEU A 533 40.39 6.80 5.12
CA LEU A 533 39.68 7.43 3.99
C LEU A 533 40.58 7.97 2.86
N GLU A 534 41.90 7.84 2.91
CA GLU A 534 42.78 8.46 1.89
C GLU A 534 43.40 7.53 0.84
N ASP A 535 43.30 6.20 0.95
CA ASP A 535 43.81 5.32 -0.11
C ASP A 535 42.71 4.48 -0.72
N ASN A 536 42.09 4.99 -1.79
CA ASN A 536 41.81 4.23 -3.03
C ASN A 536 41.12 5.15 -4.07
N PRO A 537 41.84 5.62 -5.10
CA PRO A 537 41.22 6.14 -6.30
C PRO A 537 40.78 4.98 -7.21
N THR A 538 39.81 5.25 -8.09
CA THR A 538 39.24 4.42 -9.18
C THR A 538 37.95 3.66 -8.81
N GLY A 539 36.83 3.78 -9.54
CA GLY A 539 36.48 4.60 -10.69
C GLY A 539 34.97 4.49 -10.92
N GLY A 540 34.30 5.62 -11.17
CA GLY A 540 32.87 5.69 -11.50
C GLY A 540 32.03 6.60 -10.60
N GLY A 541 32.16 7.92 -10.77
CA GLY A 541 31.14 8.92 -10.43
C GLY A 541 30.83 9.19 -8.94
N TYR A 542 31.51 10.19 -8.39
CA TYR A 542 31.33 10.82 -7.06
C TYR A 542 31.68 9.95 -5.83
N ASN A 543 32.51 10.51 -4.95
CA ASN A 543 33.04 9.96 -3.69
C ASN A 543 31.95 9.52 -2.69
N ALA A 544 31.24 8.43 -2.97
CA ALA A 544 30.26 7.84 -2.07
C ALA A 544 30.92 6.89 -1.08
N ARG A 545 30.57 7.01 0.21
CA ARG A 545 31.02 6.09 1.26
C ARG A 545 30.25 4.77 1.18
N SER A 546 30.82 3.68 1.67
CA SER A 546 30.11 2.41 1.77
C SER A 546 28.95 2.45 2.78
N LEU A 547 27.89 1.70 2.51
CA LEU A 547 26.71 1.59 3.36
C LEU A 547 27.07 0.97 4.72
N GLN A 548 26.70 1.66 5.81
CA GLN A 548 26.87 1.17 7.17
C GLN A 548 25.53 0.75 7.79
N LEU A 549 25.58 -0.07 8.84
CA LEU A 549 24.37 -0.53 9.53
C LEU A 549 23.54 0.64 10.13
N SER A 550 24.22 1.72 10.52
CA SER A 550 23.56 2.94 11.01
C SER A 550 22.66 3.61 9.98
N ASP A 551 22.90 3.34 8.70
CA ASP A 551 22.26 4.04 7.58
C ASP A 551 20.91 3.42 7.23
N ILE A 552 20.56 2.26 7.82
CA ILE A 552 19.24 1.62 7.73
C ILE A 552 18.12 2.54 8.26
N ARG A 553 18.44 3.48 9.15
CA ARG A 553 17.46 4.49 9.61
C ARG A 553 16.90 5.34 8.48
N ILE A 554 17.70 5.63 7.45
CA ILE A 554 17.30 6.50 6.33
C ILE A 554 16.17 5.85 5.50
N PRO A 555 16.29 4.61 4.99
CA PRO A 555 15.19 3.95 4.29
C PRO A 555 13.99 3.65 5.22
N LEU A 556 14.18 3.43 6.53
CA LEU A 556 13.06 3.28 7.46
C LEU A 556 12.26 4.58 7.64
N PHE A 557 12.93 5.72 7.88
CA PHE A 557 12.26 7.01 7.96
C PHE A 557 11.59 7.38 6.63
N PHE A 558 12.25 7.07 5.51
CA PHE A 558 11.65 7.20 4.19
C PHE A 558 10.34 6.40 4.09
N MET A 559 10.32 5.12 4.48
CA MET A 559 9.11 4.28 4.42
C MET A 559 7.98 4.82 5.30
N VAL A 560 8.29 5.31 6.50
CA VAL A 560 7.28 5.91 7.39
C VAL A 560 6.68 7.18 6.77
N LEU A 561 7.54 8.08 6.28
CA LEU A 561 7.12 9.34 5.67
C LEU A 561 6.41 9.13 4.32
N PHE A 562 6.82 8.12 3.55
CA PHE A 562 6.17 7.74 2.31
C PHE A 562 4.76 7.20 2.59
N ASN A 563 4.59 6.31 3.57
CA ASN A 563 3.26 5.81 3.92
C ASN A 563 2.34 6.90 4.51
N ILE A 564 2.84 7.84 5.32
CA ILE A 564 1.97 8.93 5.79
C ILE A 564 1.58 9.92 4.67
N ALA A 565 2.45 10.14 3.68
CA ALA A 565 2.10 10.92 2.48
C ALA A 565 0.89 10.31 1.74
N PHE A 566 0.82 8.97 1.70
CA PHE A 566 -0.33 8.25 1.18
C PHE A 566 -1.61 8.56 1.97
N PHE A 567 -1.57 8.43 3.30
CA PHE A 567 -2.78 8.64 4.11
C PHE A 567 -3.24 10.10 4.18
N GLY A 568 -2.32 11.06 4.14
CA GLY A 568 -2.62 12.47 4.33
C GLY A 568 -3.24 13.20 3.12
N THR A 569 -3.24 12.58 1.94
CA THR A 569 -3.80 13.19 0.71
C THR A 569 -5.11 12.56 0.22
N GLY A 570 -5.66 11.62 0.98
CA GLY A 570 -6.86 10.85 0.63
C GLY A 570 -6.52 9.42 0.21
N ASN A 571 -7.34 8.46 0.62
CA ASN A 571 -7.06 7.04 0.42
C ASN A 571 -7.20 6.66 -1.08
N PHE A 572 -6.16 6.09 -1.69
CA PHE A 572 -6.24 5.60 -3.08
C PHE A 572 -7.25 4.46 -3.26
N ALA A 573 -7.53 3.68 -2.21
CA ALA A 573 -8.60 2.66 -2.25
C ALA A 573 -9.99 3.30 -2.45
N SER A 574 -10.12 4.61 -2.20
CA SER A 574 -11.34 5.37 -2.39
C SER A 574 -11.20 6.36 -3.55
N ILE A 575 -10.48 6.02 -4.63
CA ILE A 575 -10.44 6.86 -5.84
C ILE A 575 -11.85 7.18 -6.35
N ALA A 576 -12.78 6.23 -6.23
CA ALA A 576 -14.19 6.40 -6.56
C ALA A 576 -14.93 7.41 -5.66
N SER A 577 -14.40 7.72 -4.46
CA SER A 577 -14.96 8.69 -3.53
C SER A 577 -14.31 10.07 -3.63
N PHE A 578 -13.32 10.29 -4.52
CA PHE A 578 -12.76 11.62 -4.69
C PHE A 578 -13.80 12.56 -5.29
N GLU A 579 -14.02 13.67 -4.60
CA GLU A 579 -14.92 14.68 -5.11
C GLU A 579 -14.40 15.32 -6.40
N ILE A 580 -15.27 15.27 -7.41
CA ILE A 580 -15.12 15.90 -8.73
C ILE A 580 -14.95 17.42 -8.62
N SER A 581 -15.33 17.99 -7.48
CA SER A 581 -15.38 19.43 -7.20
C SER A 581 -14.03 20.13 -7.43
N SER A 582 -12.90 19.51 -7.09
CA SER A 582 -11.55 20.05 -7.32
C SER A 582 -11.17 20.13 -8.80
N VAL A 583 -11.48 19.08 -9.56
CA VAL A 583 -11.08 18.93 -10.98
C VAL A 583 -11.81 19.91 -11.89
N TYR A 584 -13.04 20.29 -11.50
CA TYR A 584 -13.82 21.31 -12.20
C TYR A 584 -13.14 22.68 -12.33
N ARG A 585 -12.05 22.94 -11.58
CA ARG A 585 -11.23 24.16 -11.72
C ARG A 585 -10.34 24.13 -12.98
N PHE A 586 -10.08 22.94 -13.54
CA PHE A 586 -9.26 22.74 -14.75
C PHE A 586 -10.10 22.41 -15.98
N ILE A 587 -11.17 21.62 -15.81
CA ILE A 587 -12.02 21.15 -16.90
C ILE A 587 -13.49 21.23 -16.51
N THR A 588 -14.35 21.73 -17.40
CA THR A 588 -15.81 21.80 -17.18
C THR A 588 -16.55 20.62 -17.81
N ILE A 589 -15.96 19.99 -18.82
CA ILE A 589 -16.51 18.83 -19.51
C ILE A 589 -16.06 17.57 -18.79
N PHE A 590 -17.00 16.66 -18.52
CA PHE A 590 -16.70 15.38 -17.89
C PHE A 590 -15.81 14.53 -18.81
N SER A 591 -14.56 14.33 -18.40
CA SER A 591 -13.61 13.45 -19.08
C SER A 591 -12.95 12.52 -18.05
N PRO A 592 -13.39 11.26 -17.91
CA PRO A 592 -13.02 10.41 -16.78
C PRO A 592 -11.51 10.14 -16.72
N PHE A 593 -10.85 9.96 -17.87
CA PHE A 593 -9.41 9.67 -17.92
C PHE A 593 -8.53 10.86 -17.50
N LEU A 594 -8.79 12.05 -18.04
CA LEU A 594 -8.03 13.25 -17.68
C LEU A 594 -8.29 13.67 -16.23
N MET A 595 -9.53 13.51 -15.78
CA MET A 595 -9.92 13.76 -14.40
C MET A 595 -9.21 12.82 -13.43
N ALA A 596 -9.21 11.51 -13.72
CA ALA A 596 -8.45 10.54 -12.93
C ALA A 596 -6.96 10.84 -12.95
N ALA A 597 -6.40 11.26 -14.09
CA ALA A 597 -5.00 11.65 -14.20
C ALA A 597 -4.64 12.86 -13.32
N LEU A 598 -5.50 13.88 -13.23
CA LEU A 598 -5.32 15.04 -12.35
C LEU A 598 -5.37 14.65 -10.86
N LEU A 599 -6.29 13.76 -10.48
CA LEU A 599 -6.38 13.25 -9.11
C LEU A 599 -5.16 12.38 -8.74
N ILE A 600 -4.73 11.49 -9.63
CA ILE A 600 -3.50 10.71 -9.45
C ILE A 600 -2.29 11.64 -9.33
N PHE A 601 -2.22 12.68 -10.17
CA PHE A 601 -1.15 13.68 -10.11
C PHE A 601 -1.11 14.41 -8.77
N LYS A 602 -2.27 14.81 -8.22
CA LYS A 602 -2.38 15.39 -6.87
C LYS A 602 -1.78 14.46 -5.81
N LEU A 603 -2.09 13.17 -5.85
CA LEU A 603 -1.57 12.17 -4.92
C LEU A 603 -0.05 12.02 -5.03
N PHE A 604 0.54 12.23 -6.22
CA PHE A 604 2.00 12.16 -6.41
C PHE A 604 2.79 13.29 -5.78
N ILE A 605 2.19 14.47 -5.55
CA ILE A 605 2.92 15.66 -5.09
C ILE A 605 3.64 15.45 -3.74
N PRO A 606 2.99 14.98 -2.66
CA PRO A 606 3.71 14.71 -1.41
C PRO A 606 4.79 13.64 -1.54
N PHE A 607 4.56 12.57 -2.33
CA PHE A 607 5.58 11.54 -2.57
C PHE A 607 6.83 12.13 -3.24
N LEU A 608 6.65 13.05 -4.19
CA LEU A 608 7.77 13.78 -4.82
C LEU A 608 8.58 14.56 -3.78
N LEU A 609 7.94 15.18 -2.80
CA LEU A 609 8.65 15.89 -1.73
C LEU A 609 9.49 14.94 -0.87
N VAL A 610 8.94 13.80 -0.44
CA VAL A 610 9.69 12.81 0.36
C VAL A 610 10.91 12.32 -0.38
N ILE A 611 10.75 11.99 -1.67
CA ILE A 611 11.84 11.45 -2.49
C ILE A 611 12.90 12.52 -2.77
N CYS A 612 12.50 13.79 -2.98
CA CYS A 612 13.45 14.90 -3.10
C CYS A 612 14.31 15.04 -1.83
N VAL A 613 13.68 14.94 -0.65
CA VAL A 613 14.34 15.02 0.65
C VAL A 613 15.25 13.81 0.89
N PHE A 614 14.78 12.61 0.57
CA PHE A 614 15.59 11.38 0.62
C PHE A 614 16.81 11.45 -0.30
N SER A 615 16.64 11.99 -1.52
CA SER A 615 17.73 12.23 -2.48
C SER A 615 18.74 13.25 -1.94
N ALA A 616 18.26 14.34 -1.31
CA ALA A 616 19.10 15.34 -0.67
C ALA A 616 19.87 14.79 0.54
N ILE A 617 19.22 14.01 1.41
CA ILE A 617 19.86 13.37 2.58
C ILE A 617 20.91 12.35 2.14
N SER A 618 20.61 11.55 1.11
CA SER A 618 21.58 10.58 0.56
C SER A 618 22.85 11.28 0.07
N LYS A 619 22.70 12.43 -0.59
CA LYS A 619 23.83 13.28 -1.01
C LYS A 619 24.56 13.90 0.19
N LEU A 620 23.83 14.43 1.17
CA LEU A 620 24.37 15.07 2.37
C LEU A 620 25.26 14.10 3.18
N ILE A 621 24.80 12.87 3.41
CA ILE A 621 25.53 11.83 4.17
C ILE A 621 26.55 11.08 3.26
N ARG A 622 26.55 11.37 1.95
CA ARG A 622 27.39 10.73 0.91
C ARG A 622 27.19 9.22 0.80
N VAL A 623 25.96 8.74 1.02
CA VAL A 623 25.58 7.32 0.91
C VAL A 623 25.08 7.02 -0.51
N PRO A 624 25.36 5.84 -1.09
CA PRO A 624 24.84 5.48 -2.40
C PRO A 624 23.31 5.41 -2.40
N ARG A 625 22.68 6.39 -3.08
CA ARG A 625 21.22 6.53 -3.21
C ARG A 625 20.54 5.25 -3.71
N LEU A 626 21.12 4.58 -4.72
CA LEU A 626 20.60 3.31 -5.24
C LEU A 626 20.68 2.18 -4.20
N GLY A 627 21.73 2.15 -3.38
CA GLY A 627 21.86 1.20 -2.28
C GLY A 627 20.75 1.35 -1.24
N CYS A 628 20.47 2.60 -0.81
CA CYS A 628 19.34 2.87 0.09
C CYS A 628 17.99 2.52 -0.55
N TYR A 629 17.81 2.78 -1.85
CA TYR A 629 16.61 2.40 -2.56
C TYR A 629 16.39 0.87 -2.60
N PHE A 630 17.43 0.07 -2.83
CA PHE A 630 17.29 -1.39 -2.75
C PHE A 630 16.88 -1.87 -1.35
N ILE A 631 17.32 -1.20 -0.28
CA ILE A 631 16.86 -1.48 1.09
C ILE A 631 15.37 -1.13 1.25
N VAL A 632 14.92 0.00 0.68
CA VAL A 632 13.49 0.35 0.64
C VAL A 632 12.68 -0.73 -0.07
N ILE A 633 13.15 -1.27 -1.20
CA ILE A 633 12.47 -2.35 -1.92
C ILE A 633 12.34 -3.59 -1.02
N ILE A 634 13.43 -4.02 -0.37
CA ILE A 634 13.39 -5.18 0.54
C ILE A 634 12.34 -4.98 1.65
N PHE A 635 12.27 -3.80 2.24
CA PHE A 635 11.27 -3.48 3.27
C PHE A 635 9.84 -3.45 2.71
N SER A 636 9.65 -2.92 1.50
CA SER A 636 8.35 -2.94 0.80
C SER A 636 7.90 -4.37 0.47
N ASP A 637 8.82 -5.24 0.06
CA ASP A 637 8.54 -6.64 -0.27
C ASP A 637 8.15 -7.43 0.99
N LEU A 638 8.80 -7.18 2.14
CA LEU A 638 8.40 -7.77 3.42
C LEU A 638 6.96 -7.41 3.78
N MET A 639 6.58 -6.13 3.64
CA MET A 639 5.20 -5.70 3.84
C MET A 639 4.25 -6.33 2.82
N THR A 640 4.66 -6.44 1.56
CA THR A 640 3.86 -7.03 0.48
C THR A 640 3.52 -8.49 0.74
N ILE A 641 4.49 -9.29 1.23
CA ILE A 641 4.23 -10.67 1.64
C ILE A 641 3.24 -10.74 2.80
N HIS A 642 3.36 -9.85 3.79
CA HIS A 642 2.41 -9.83 4.90
C HIS A 642 0.98 -9.56 4.37
N PHE A 643 0.80 -8.55 3.52
CA PHE A 643 -0.51 -8.30 2.91
C PHE A 643 -0.99 -9.43 1.99
N PHE A 644 -0.09 -10.13 1.31
CA PHE A 644 -0.44 -11.30 0.50
C PHE A 644 -1.12 -12.40 1.33
N PHE A 645 -0.65 -12.65 2.55
CA PHE A 645 -1.31 -13.59 3.48
C PHE A 645 -2.58 -13.04 4.14
N LEU A 646 -2.78 -11.72 4.14
CA LEU A 646 -3.97 -11.05 4.68
C LEU A 646 -5.08 -10.84 3.65
N VAL A 647 -4.88 -11.20 2.38
CA VAL A 647 -5.92 -11.11 1.35
C VAL A 647 -7.10 -12.00 1.71
N ARG A 648 -8.30 -11.41 1.76
CA ARG A 648 -9.54 -12.12 2.07
C ARG A 648 -10.32 -12.44 0.79
N ASN A 649 -10.93 -13.62 0.76
CA ASN A 649 -11.84 -14.07 -0.29
C ASN A 649 -13.30 -14.17 0.19
N THR A 650 -13.57 -13.83 1.45
CA THR A 650 -14.87 -13.82 2.11
C THR A 650 -15.07 -12.51 2.88
N GLY A 651 -16.32 -12.19 3.21
CA GLY A 651 -16.71 -10.93 3.85
C GLY A 651 -17.34 -9.94 2.87
N SER A 652 -17.49 -8.69 3.29
CA SER A 652 -18.10 -7.64 2.47
C SER A 652 -17.25 -7.30 1.23
N TRP A 653 -17.89 -6.78 0.18
CA TRP A 653 -17.19 -6.33 -1.02
C TRP A 653 -16.11 -5.29 -0.72
N MET A 654 -16.37 -4.38 0.23
CA MET A 654 -15.38 -3.43 0.70
C MET A 654 -14.21 -4.09 1.44
N GLU A 655 -14.44 -5.10 2.30
CA GLU A 655 -13.34 -5.80 2.97
C GLU A 655 -12.44 -6.54 1.99
N ILE A 656 -13.05 -7.28 1.06
CA ILE A 656 -12.34 -7.99 0.00
C ILE A 656 -11.56 -6.97 -0.85
N GLY A 657 -12.23 -5.91 -1.30
CA GLY A 657 -11.64 -4.84 -2.10
C GLY A 657 -10.49 -4.13 -1.39
N ASN A 658 -10.63 -3.83 -0.10
CA ASN A 658 -9.58 -3.20 0.71
C ASN A 658 -8.38 -4.14 0.88
N SER A 659 -8.60 -5.43 1.15
CA SER A 659 -7.51 -6.40 1.32
C SER A 659 -6.67 -6.55 0.03
N ILE A 660 -7.33 -6.62 -1.14
CA ILE A 660 -6.67 -6.67 -2.45
C ILE A 660 -5.98 -5.35 -2.75
N SER A 661 -6.62 -4.22 -2.43
CA SER A 661 -6.06 -2.88 -2.65
C SER A 661 -4.79 -2.66 -1.81
N HIS A 662 -4.75 -3.10 -0.56
CA HIS A 662 -3.55 -3.00 0.28
C HIS A 662 -2.37 -3.79 -0.30
N PHE A 663 -2.62 -5.03 -0.75
CA PHE A 663 -1.61 -5.83 -1.42
C PHE A 663 -1.13 -5.19 -2.73
N GLY A 664 -2.06 -4.73 -3.58
CA GLY A 664 -1.75 -4.08 -4.85
C GLY A 664 -0.96 -2.78 -4.68
N LEU A 665 -1.28 -1.99 -3.66
CA LEU A 665 -0.62 -0.72 -3.35
C LEU A 665 0.83 -0.94 -2.93
N MET A 666 1.09 -1.84 -1.98
CA MET A 666 2.46 -2.17 -1.56
C MET A 666 3.30 -2.75 -2.69
N SER A 667 2.69 -3.58 -3.54
CA SER A 667 3.35 -4.11 -4.74
C SER A 667 3.70 -3.00 -5.73
N ALA A 668 2.76 -2.09 -5.98
CA ALA A 668 2.96 -0.99 -6.93
C ALA A 668 3.93 0.08 -6.41
N GLN A 669 4.05 0.24 -5.09
CA GLN A 669 4.99 1.17 -4.45
C GLN A 669 6.43 0.97 -4.92
N VAL A 670 6.87 -0.28 -5.13
CA VAL A 670 8.22 -0.58 -5.64
C VAL A 670 8.49 0.11 -6.98
N VAL A 671 7.52 0.01 -7.92
CA VAL A 671 7.59 0.60 -9.26
C VAL A 671 7.43 2.12 -9.20
N PHE A 672 6.47 2.60 -8.40
CA PHE A 672 6.23 4.04 -8.26
C PHE A 672 7.42 4.77 -7.68
N VAL A 673 8.06 4.24 -6.65
CA VAL A 673 9.26 4.87 -6.06
C VAL A 673 10.40 4.93 -7.08
N LEU A 674 10.57 3.93 -7.95
CA LEU A 674 11.59 3.97 -9.01
C LEU A 674 11.32 5.11 -10.01
N LEU A 675 10.08 5.21 -10.49
CA LEU A 675 9.67 6.24 -11.45
C LEU A 675 9.81 7.64 -10.84
N LEU A 676 9.36 7.82 -9.60
CA LEU A 676 9.49 9.08 -8.88
C LEU A 676 10.96 9.41 -8.55
N LEU A 677 11.82 8.42 -8.28
CA LEU A 677 13.27 8.63 -8.14
C LEU A 677 13.89 9.16 -9.43
N ALA A 678 13.50 8.61 -10.59
CA ALA A 678 13.97 9.11 -11.89
C ALA A 678 13.50 10.56 -12.12
N LEU A 679 12.22 10.86 -11.84
CA LEU A 679 11.66 12.21 -12.01
C LEU A 679 12.30 13.23 -11.06
N THR A 680 12.41 12.91 -9.77
CA THR A 680 13.04 13.79 -8.76
C THR A 680 14.54 13.96 -8.97
N SER A 681 15.20 13.05 -9.71
CA SER A 681 16.60 13.23 -10.10
C SER A 681 16.81 14.50 -10.92
N ILE A 682 15.83 14.90 -11.75
CA ILE A 682 15.87 16.13 -12.54
C ILE A 682 15.98 17.36 -11.62
N TYR A 683 15.19 17.38 -10.54
CA TYR A 683 15.18 18.47 -9.57
C TYR A 683 16.38 18.47 -8.62
N THR A 684 16.88 17.27 -8.27
CA THR A 684 17.89 17.12 -7.21
C THR A 684 19.31 16.93 -7.74
N ARG A 685 19.52 16.75 -9.05
CA ARG A 685 20.84 16.50 -9.66
C ARG A 685 21.87 17.57 -9.32
N ASP A 686 21.48 18.83 -9.39
CA ASP A 686 22.39 19.97 -9.23
C ASP A 686 22.66 20.33 -7.76
N ILE A 687 22.05 19.63 -6.80
CA ILE A 687 22.30 19.89 -5.38
C ILE A 687 23.76 19.62 -5.06
N GLU A 688 24.46 20.67 -4.63
CA GLU A 688 25.82 20.65 -4.14
C GLU A 688 25.85 20.48 -2.61
N VAL A 689 26.86 19.78 -2.12
CA VAL A 689 27.08 19.50 -0.70
C VAL A 689 28.42 20.12 -0.32
N PRO A 690 28.53 20.82 0.82
CA PRO A 690 29.78 21.44 1.22
C PRO A 690 30.93 20.41 1.27
N SER A 691 32.03 20.73 0.60
CA SER A 691 33.26 19.94 0.65
C SER A 691 33.90 20.08 2.03
N GLN A 692 34.33 18.96 2.63
CA GLN A 692 34.98 18.88 3.95
C GLN A 692 36.32 19.66 4.06
N LYS A 693 36.77 20.33 3.00
CA LYS A 693 38.06 21.04 2.94
C LYS A 693 38.12 22.36 3.74
N LEU A 694 37.04 22.81 4.38
CA LEU A 694 36.98 24.14 4.99
C LEU A 694 37.37 24.23 6.47
N SER A 695 37.94 23.18 7.10
CA SER A 695 38.41 23.25 8.49
C SER A 695 39.93 23.35 8.66
N TRP A 696 40.73 23.37 7.59
CA TRP A 696 42.21 23.36 7.67
C TRP A 696 42.89 24.69 7.30
N GLY A 697 42.12 25.75 7.06
CA GLY A 697 42.64 27.05 6.64
C GLY A 697 42.12 28.19 7.49
N LYS A 698 42.49 28.22 8.78
CA LYS A 698 42.58 29.42 9.65
C LYS A 698 42.98 29.01 11.07
N ALA A 699 44.23 28.60 11.21
CA ALA A 699 44.96 28.59 12.47
C ALA A 699 46.43 28.91 12.15
N THR A 700 46.66 30.15 11.71
CA THR A 700 47.94 30.86 11.77
C THR A 700 47.63 32.32 12.00
#